data_AF-A0A6P5A1M9-F1
#
_entry.id   AF-A0A6P5A1M9-F1
#
_cell.length_a   1.000
_cell.length_b   1.000
_cell.length_c   1.000
_cell.angle_alpha   90.00
_cell.angle_beta   90.00
_cell.angle_gamma   90.00
#
_symmetry.space_group_name_H-M   'P 1'
#
loop_
_entity.id
_entity.type
_entity.pdbx_description
1 polymer ?
#
loop_
_entity_poly.entity_id
_entity_poly.type
_entity_poly.pdbx_seq_one_letter_code
_entity_poly.pdbx_strand_id
1 'polypeptide(L)'
;MGRGPGQATVGTNVPRAGSGSNQSSASSSGGGSQSSGGGGSSSSSSSSGGSSNGSSSAAGGGPPVTGSWSTPGRESSPPTGPFGPTPANGSPVPLAGLPLPVQFGQGNSRASPCPEQESRFGFPWPETPPGDAIYVDCLNGYEGQIGRYCRPSGRWSRVADNCVSEDLKQVDNDLADGPRGIGPAIEVASRLRRSLDPDRILYDGEVQVARKAVRKLCDWDPLGFKDTGVEDAADFVWLYIGAVGRLLHKNTKDLWDNIRNADQVNETLTPLVSEDEDDAEDDTAFDPVISLVLKTEEFGGKVAKFLNSSIMDLLKTNETSIDFEAKKVDISNFSGLYYPPSAGGADFTGCADTTANGSSAIFYLPSSALEKGNDQSAEVVNILFRDVPFLLEGENQTSVFSNGTVGSVVISSSVYPPIKKRFTEAIKIKFLHEEIPADMYSRRCVFVNDDGDVTEENQWSAEGCEVEESTDTCTICSCNHLTNFAILMQPVDLELTDDQQGALWYITLVGSSVSLLSLATTIFLLLFFGCWKTERSFLLMNLVLALMAAQVTFLAGINATNNQTTCRAVAILIHYFFLASFFWMMAHGIQLFFKVKSVFSATRDRRVEFFLFGWINPGAIVIVTSGVKPDGYEIEKYCWLSTDDGMVYAFIGPVLFIVVVNFFILFFVIKTFMSIKANCKKSDIQKTKAGIRACAVLMPLLGVTWLVGVIAVDQTTVPFQYIFAAVNSAQGLFIFIFHGIQNEDVKESFRRYRSRAKVSSLRTDSSHSALNAKLIGKNNLTNLTTMPSPKSQHVTIK
;
A
#
# COMPACT_ATOMS: atom_id res chain seq x y z
N MET A 1 46.85 18.55 40.04
CA MET A 1 45.85 18.38 41.12
C MET A 1 44.74 17.49 40.55
N GLY A 2 44.28 16.39 41.16
CA GLY A 2 44.80 15.63 42.29
C GLY A 2 43.84 14.49 42.70
N ARG A 3 44.37 13.27 42.91
CA ARG A 3 43.76 12.07 43.55
C ARG A 3 42.63 11.32 42.81
N GLY A 4 42.76 9.99 42.76
CA GLY A 4 41.66 9.01 42.62
C GLY A 4 41.34 8.37 43.99
N PRO A 5 41.23 7.03 44.11
CA PRO A 5 40.11 6.19 43.64
C PRO A 5 39.56 5.24 44.74
N GLY A 6 38.54 4.40 44.43
CA GLY A 6 38.11 3.21 45.22
C GLY A 6 37.16 2.34 44.37
N GLN A 7 37.39 1.03 44.15
CA GLN A 7 37.23 -0.14 45.05
C GLN A 7 35.80 -0.27 45.63
N ALA A 8 34.94 -1.28 45.34
CA ALA A 8 35.05 -2.75 45.14
C ALA A 8 34.90 -3.58 46.44
N THR A 9 33.80 -4.34 46.57
CA THR A 9 33.57 -5.56 47.43
C THR A 9 32.12 -6.08 47.22
N VAL A 10 31.61 -7.02 48.04
CA VAL A 10 31.49 -8.47 47.72
C VAL A 10 30.51 -9.17 48.68
N GLY A 11 29.74 -10.17 48.21
CA GLY A 11 29.06 -11.19 49.04
C GLY A 11 27.58 -11.46 48.70
N THR A 12 27.19 -12.52 47.97
CA THR A 12 27.03 -13.95 48.35
C THR A 12 25.83 -14.28 49.27
N ASN A 13 24.88 -15.09 48.79
CA ASN A 13 24.55 -16.39 49.41
C ASN A 13 23.64 -17.31 48.56
N VAL A 14 23.75 -18.63 48.82
CA VAL A 14 23.06 -19.76 48.15
C VAL A 14 22.67 -20.80 49.22
N PRO A 15 21.55 -21.53 49.10
CA PRO A 15 21.60 -23.02 49.00
C PRO A 15 20.72 -23.56 47.84
N ARG A 16 21.10 -24.59 47.05
CA ARG A 16 21.15 -26.07 47.31
C ARG A 16 19.76 -26.68 47.62
N ALA A 17 19.27 -27.81 47.09
CA ALA A 17 19.68 -28.85 46.11
C ALA A 17 18.37 -29.59 45.63
N GLY A 18 18.30 -30.46 44.61
CA GLY A 18 19.30 -31.00 43.67
C GLY A 18 18.66 -32.01 42.67
N SER A 19 19.50 -32.54 41.76
CA SER A 19 19.55 -33.92 41.18
C SER A 19 18.25 -34.73 40.90
N GLY A 20 18.10 -35.41 39.76
CA GLY A 20 19.07 -35.73 38.69
C GLY A 20 18.46 -36.41 37.46
N SER A 21 19.31 -36.93 36.56
CA SER A 21 19.01 -37.21 35.14
C SER A 21 19.10 -38.69 34.72
N ASN A 22 18.92 -38.95 33.41
CA ASN A 22 19.20 -40.19 32.62
C ASN A 22 17.99 -41.15 32.44
N GLN A 23 17.80 -41.90 31.35
CA GLN A 23 18.48 -41.97 30.02
C GLN A 23 17.62 -42.71 28.96
N SER A 24 17.74 -42.29 27.68
CA SER A 24 17.74 -43.05 26.41
C SER A 24 16.84 -44.27 26.07
N SER A 25 16.60 -44.38 24.74
CA SER A 25 16.53 -45.60 23.88
C SER A 25 15.26 -46.47 23.78
N ALA A 26 14.59 -46.32 22.63
CA ALA A 26 14.33 -47.32 21.57
C ALA A 26 13.74 -48.73 21.86
N SER A 27 12.68 -49.01 21.10
CA SER A 27 12.35 -50.28 20.39
C SER A 27 11.88 -51.56 21.12
N SER A 28 10.61 -51.90 20.82
CA SER A 28 10.12 -53.21 20.32
C SER A 28 9.71 -54.35 21.28
N SER A 29 8.72 -55.12 20.80
CA SER A 29 8.10 -56.36 21.35
C SER A 29 7.21 -56.19 22.60
N GLY A 30 6.08 -56.91 22.76
CA GLY A 30 5.37 -57.79 21.81
C GLY A 30 4.25 -58.62 22.49
N GLY A 31 3.18 -58.93 21.75
CA GLY A 31 2.10 -59.87 22.14
C GLY A 31 1.06 -59.36 23.16
N GLY A 32 -0.20 -59.79 23.15
CA GLY A 32 -0.89 -60.60 22.13
C GLY A 32 -2.20 -61.26 22.62
N SER A 33 -3.29 -61.05 21.88
CA SER A 33 -4.54 -61.86 21.84
C SER A 33 -5.43 -61.23 20.75
N GLN A 34 -5.58 -61.79 19.54
CA GLN A 34 -6.39 -62.96 19.18
C GLN A 34 -7.82 -62.90 19.76
N SER A 35 -8.88 -63.02 18.96
CA SER A 35 -9.02 -63.95 17.82
C SER A 35 -10.01 -63.51 16.71
N SER A 36 -9.73 -63.99 15.48
CA SER A 36 -10.65 -64.42 14.38
C SER A 36 -11.95 -63.65 14.04
N GLY A 37 -12.28 -63.36 12.77
CA GLY A 37 -11.53 -63.58 11.52
C GLY A 37 -12.42 -63.74 10.27
N GLY A 38 -11.95 -63.24 9.11
CA GLY A 38 -12.53 -63.43 7.78
C GLY A 38 -13.74 -62.53 7.44
N GLY A 39 -13.86 -61.92 6.26
CA GLY A 39 -12.95 -61.82 5.10
C GLY A 39 -13.74 -61.66 3.78
N GLY A 40 -13.29 -60.80 2.86
CA GLY A 40 -13.77 -60.81 1.45
C GLY A 40 -14.41 -59.53 0.89
N SER A 41 -13.57 -58.68 0.30
CA SER A 41 -13.72 -58.08 -1.05
C SER A 41 -15.03 -57.38 -1.50
N SER A 42 -14.88 -56.06 -1.70
CA SER A 42 -15.15 -55.28 -2.94
C SER A 42 -16.57 -54.89 -3.43
N SER A 43 -16.60 -53.66 -3.95
CA SER A 43 -17.35 -53.13 -5.11
C SER A 43 -18.87 -52.88 -5.03
N SER A 44 -19.19 -51.58 -4.90
CA SER A 44 -20.07 -50.76 -5.78
C SER A 44 -21.53 -51.15 -6.13
N SER A 45 -22.32 -50.06 -6.20
CA SER A 45 -23.44 -49.78 -7.14
C SER A 45 -24.86 -50.32 -6.90
N SER A 46 -25.80 -49.39 -7.16
CA SER A 46 -27.14 -49.57 -7.76
C SER A 46 -28.25 -50.34 -7.03
N SER A 47 -29.11 -49.53 -6.38
CA SER A 47 -30.56 -49.40 -6.67
C SER A 47 -31.54 -50.58 -6.58
N SER A 48 -32.63 -50.28 -5.84
CA SER A 48 -34.06 -50.56 -6.13
C SER A 48 -34.70 -51.87 -5.61
N GLY A 49 -35.98 -51.72 -5.26
CA GLY A 49 -36.87 -52.75 -4.70
C GLY A 49 -37.39 -52.35 -3.30
N GLY A 50 -38.68 -52.08 -3.09
CA GLY A 50 -39.80 -52.00 -4.02
C GLY A 50 -41.16 -51.98 -3.29
N SER A 51 -42.25 -51.97 -4.07
CA SER A 51 -43.63 -52.29 -3.65
C SER A 51 -44.39 -51.25 -2.78
N SER A 52 -45.71 -51.05 -2.96
CA SER A 52 -46.62 -51.44 -4.05
C SER A 52 -48.03 -50.85 -3.86
N ASN A 53 -48.68 -50.43 -4.97
CA ASN A 53 -50.13 -50.38 -5.23
C ASN A 53 -51.02 -49.49 -4.31
N GLY A 54 -52.09 -48.84 -4.77
CA GLY A 54 -52.78 -48.71 -6.07
C GLY A 54 -54.08 -47.89 -5.85
N SER A 55 -54.91 -47.50 -6.83
CA SER A 55 -54.86 -47.68 -8.29
C SER A 55 -56.06 -46.96 -8.98
N SER A 56 -55.80 -46.27 -10.10
CA SER A 56 -56.65 -46.13 -11.33
C SER A 56 -58.07 -45.47 -11.25
N SER A 57 -58.67 -44.84 -12.26
CA SER A 57 -58.39 -44.63 -13.72
C SER A 57 -59.23 -43.40 -14.21
N ALA A 58 -58.79 -42.54 -15.15
CA ALA A 58 -58.92 -42.61 -16.64
C ALA A 58 -60.37 -42.79 -17.18
N ALA A 59 -60.87 -42.13 -18.25
CA ALA A 59 -60.40 -41.01 -19.11
C ALA A 59 -61.52 -40.51 -20.07
N GLY A 60 -61.34 -39.35 -20.72
CA GLY A 60 -61.78 -39.11 -22.12
C GLY A 60 -62.91 -38.10 -22.44
N GLY A 61 -62.66 -37.22 -23.43
CA GLY A 61 -63.67 -36.66 -24.35
C GLY A 61 -64.16 -35.22 -24.13
N GLY A 62 -64.18 -34.41 -25.21
CA GLY A 62 -64.97 -33.17 -25.36
C GLY A 62 -65.44 -33.06 -26.82
N PRO A 63 -65.65 -31.85 -27.39
CA PRO A 63 -66.55 -30.72 -27.08
C PRO A 63 -67.82 -30.82 -28.00
N PRO A 64 -68.51 -29.78 -28.58
CA PRO A 64 -68.52 -28.30 -28.45
C PRO A 64 -69.97 -27.67 -28.41
N VAL A 65 -70.11 -26.38 -28.82
CA VAL A 65 -71.29 -25.71 -29.47
C VAL A 65 -72.16 -24.69 -28.65
N THR A 66 -72.00 -23.39 -29.01
CA THR A 66 -72.94 -22.21 -29.04
C THR A 66 -73.93 -21.89 -27.88
N GLY A 67 -74.29 -20.63 -27.59
CA GLY A 67 -73.87 -19.32 -28.12
C GLY A 67 -74.93 -18.20 -27.93
N SER A 68 -74.52 -16.93 -28.14
CA SER A 68 -75.34 -15.74 -28.54
C SER A 68 -76.46 -15.17 -27.63
N TRP A 69 -76.79 -13.85 -27.61
CA TRP A 69 -76.24 -12.61 -28.23
C TRP A 69 -76.89 -11.36 -27.57
N SER A 70 -76.18 -10.23 -27.49
CA SER A 70 -76.73 -8.88 -27.85
C SER A 70 -75.63 -7.80 -27.98
N THR A 71 -75.73 -7.02 -29.05
CA THR A 71 -74.84 -5.93 -29.51
C THR A 71 -75.47 -4.54 -29.18
N PRO A 72 -75.01 -3.35 -29.66
CA PRO A 72 -73.78 -2.98 -30.40
C PRO A 72 -73.03 -1.70 -29.91
N GLY A 73 -71.78 -1.50 -30.37
CA GLY A 73 -71.41 -0.22 -31.02
C GLY A 73 -70.47 0.79 -30.33
N ARG A 74 -69.33 1.02 -31.01
CA ARG A 74 -68.45 2.21 -31.03
C ARG A 74 -67.46 2.53 -29.88
N GLU A 75 -66.23 2.76 -30.36
CA GLU A 75 -65.20 3.71 -29.90
C GLU A 75 -64.39 3.45 -28.62
N SER A 76 -63.19 4.05 -28.62
CA SER A 76 -62.13 4.05 -27.59
C SER A 76 -61.39 2.73 -27.28
N SER A 77 -60.20 2.59 -27.85
CA SER A 77 -59.10 1.83 -27.24
C SER A 77 -58.26 2.77 -26.36
N PRO A 78 -57.86 2.37 -25.15
CA PRO A 78 -56.60 2.77 -24.55
C PRO A 78 -55.61 1.60 -24.52
N PRO A 79 -54.30 1.82 -24.74
CA PRO A 79 -53.33 0.74 -24.89
C PRO A 79 -52.65 0.31 -23.59
N THR A 80 -52.13 -0.91 -23.65
CA THR A 80 -51.14 -1.51 -22.74
C THR A 80 -49.83 -0.71 -22.67
N GLY A 81 -49.13 -0.73 -21.52
CA GLY A 81 -47.69 -0.40 -21.46
C GLY A 81 -46.85 -1.38 -22.28
N PRO A 82 -45.57 -1.06 -22.61
CA PRO A 82 -44.48 -1.75 -21.91
C PRO A 82 -43.09 -1.01 -21.86
N PHE A 83 -42.18 -1.58 -21.04
CA PHE A 83 -40.72 -1.73 -21.20
C PHE A 83 -39.86 -0.75 -22.04
N GLY A 84 -38.85 -0.17 -21.37
CA GLY A 84 -37.40 -0.18 -21.74
C GLY A 84 -36.92 0.31 -23.12
N PRO A 85 -36.08 1.37 -23.21
CA PRO A 85 -35.54 1.86 -24.48
C PRO A 85 -34.20 1.20 -24.89
N THR A 86 -34.10 0.83 -26.15
CA THR A 86 -32.86 0.79 -26.96
C THR A 86 -33.08 1.61 -28.24
N PRO A 87 -32.03 2.06 -28.95
CA PRO A 87 -32.04 3.39 -29.56
C PRO A 87 -32.78 3.48 -30.90
N ALA A 88 -33.41 4.63 -31.14
CA ALA A 88 -34.03 4.98 -32.41
C ALA A 88 -33.50 6.34 -32.93
N ASN A 89 -33.22 6.40 -34.23
CA ASN A 89 -32.69 7.58 -34.93
C ASN A 89 -33.56 8.83 -34.73
N GLY A 90 -33.06 9.81 -33.99
CA GLY A 90 -33.44 11.21 -34.11
C GLY A 90 -32.36 11.95 -34.89
N SER A 91 -32.74 12.78 -35.86
CA SER A 91 -31.78 13.75 -36.45
C SER A 91 -31.45 14.80 -35.38
N PRO A 92 -30.18 15.24 -35.26
CA PRO A 92 -29.79 16.15 -34.17
C PRO A 92 -30.49 17.50 -34.34
N VAL A 93 -31.25 17.89 -33.31
CA VAL A 93 -31.61 19.29 -33.09
C VAL A 93 -30.32 20.01 -32.67
N PRO A 94 -29.92 21.10 -33.33
CA PRO A 94 -28.69 21.79 -32.95
C PRO A 94 -28.88 22.48 -31.60
N LEU A 95 -28.14 22.00 -30.58
CA LEU A 95 -27.88 22.74 -29.36
C LEU A 95 -27.01 23.96 -29.72
N ALA A 96 -27.69 25.07 -30.01
CA ALA A 96 -27.07 26.35 -30.30
C ALA A 96 -26.64 27.01 -28.98
N GLY A 97 -25.39 26.78 -28.57
CA GLY A 97 -24.83 27.35 -27.35
C GLY A 97 -23.73 26.47 -26.76
N LEU A 98 -22.59 26.37 -27.44
CA LEU A 98 -21.37 25.88 -26.79
C LEU A 98 -20.90 26.93 -25.76
N PRO A 99 -20.63 26.56 -24.50
CA PRO A 99 -20.00 27.46 -23.54
C PRO A 99 -18.64 27.94 -24.08
N LEU A 100 -18.35 29.23 -23.92
CA LEU A 100 -17.02 29.77 -24.20
C LEU A 100 -16.10 29.49 -23.00
N PRO A 101 -14.86 29.00 -23.19
CA PRO A 101 -13.92 28.81 -22.09
C PRO A 101 -13.55 30.16 -21.47
N VAL A 102 -13.54 30.22 -20.14
CA VAL A 102 -13.10 31.40 -19.37
C VAL A 102 -11.61 31.26 -19.11
N GLN A 103 -10.80 32.18 -19.67
CA GLN A 103 -9.34 32.10 -19.58
C GLN A 103 -8.78 32.66 -18.26
N PHE A 104 -8.13 31.80 -17.48
CA PHE A 104 -7.43 32.16 -16.25
C PHE A 104 -5.90 32.04 -16.39
N GLY A 105 -5.28 33.07 -16.98
CA GLY A 105 -3.83 33.27 -16.94
C GLY A 105 -2.99 32.39 -17.89
N GLN A 106 -1.87 32.93 -18.38
CA GLN A 106 -1.01 32.22 -19.34
C GLN A 106 -0.17 31.11 -18.69
N GLY A 107 -0.71 29.89 -18.68
CA GLY A 107 0.02 28.66 -18.38
C GLY A 107 1.06 28.28 -19.45
N ASN A 108 2.12 27.60 -19.02
CA ASN A 108 3.31 27.29 -19.83
C ASN A 108 2.99 26.34 -21.01
N SER A 109 3.38 26.74 -22.24
CA SER A 109 2.89 26.18 -23.52
C SER A 109 3.42 24.78 -23.92
N ARG A 110 3.48 23.83 -22.98
CA ARG A 110 3.96 22.44 -23.22
C ARG A 110 3.03 21.32 -22.79
N ALA A 111 1.98 21.59 -22.02
CA ALA A 111 0.98 20.58 -21.68
C ALA A 111 -0.01 20.37 -22.84
N SER A 112 -0.42 19.13 -23.07
CA SER A 112 -1.53 18.82 -23.99
C SER A 112 -2.86 19.31 -23.41
N PRO A 113 -3.83 19.74 -24.24
CA PRO A 113 -5.17 20.04 -23.76
C PRO A 113 -5.85 18.81 -23.18
N CYS A 114 -6.83 19.03 -22.31
CA CYS A 114 -7.65 17.96 -21.75
C CYS A 114 -8.54 17.37 -22.85
N PRO A 115 -8.59 16.03 -23.00
CA PRO A 115 -9.27 15.38 -24.12
C PRO A 115 -10.80 15.50 -23.99
N GLU A 116 -11.48 15.46 -25.13
CA GLU A 116 -12.95 15.40 -25.18
C GLU A 116 -13.48 14.15 -24.45
N GLN A 117 -14.49 14.32 -23.61
CA GLN A 117 -15.14 13.27 -22.82
C GLN A 117 -16.65 13.51 -22.72
N GLU A 118 -17.42 12.45 -22.50
CA GLU A 118 -18.84 12.53 -22.14
C GLU A 118 -19.01 12.03 -20.71
N SER A 119 -19.80 12.74 -19.88
CA SER A 119 -20.02 12.37 -18.48
C SER A 119 -20.98 11.18 -18.36
N ARG A 120 -21.00 10.53 -17.19
CA ARG A 120 -21.99 9.48 -16.87
C ARG A 120 -23.44 9.96 -17.02
N PHE A 121 -23.68 11.26 -16.92
CA PHE A 121 -25.00 11.90 -17.04
C PHE A 121 -25.25 12.52 -18.43
N GLY A 122 -24.38 12.26 -19.42
CA GLY A 122 -24.55 12.77 -20.80
C GLY A 122 -24.10 14.22 -21.01
N PHE A 123 -23.34 14.80 -20.09
CA PHE A 123 -22.77 16.14 -20.27
C PHE A 123 -21.49 16.08 -21.11
N PRO A 124 -21.38 16.84 -22.22
CA PRO A 124 -20.19 16.88 -23.05
C PRO A 124 -19.11 17.79 -22.44
N TRP A 125 -17.89 17.25 -22.30
CA TRP A 125 -16.68 17.97 -21.95
C TRP A 125 -15.82 18.12 -23.21
N PRO A 126 -15.89 19.22 -23.97
CA PRO A 126 -15.09 19.39 -25.18
C PRO A 126 -13.60 19.58 -24.87
N GLU A 127 -12.74 19.42 -25.89
CA GLU A 127 -11.29 19.61 -25.74
C GLU A 127 -10.96 21.00 -25.17
N THR A 128 -10.27 21.04 -24.02
CA THR A 128 -10.10 22.26 -23.21
C THR A 128 -8.63 22.56 -22.93
N PRO A 129 -8.15 23.81 -23.11
CA PRO A 129 -6.77 24.19 -22.82
C PRO A 129 -6.39 24.04 -21.34
N PRO A 130 -5.12 23.70 -21.00
CA PRO A 130 -4.67 23.64 -19.61
C PRO A 130 -4.71 25.02 -18.95
N GLY A 131 -5.42 25.13 -17.83
CA GLY A 131 -5.70 26.37 -17.11
C GLY A 131 -7.11 26.93 -17.32
N ASP A 132 -7.87 26.42 -18.29
CA ASP A 132 -9.25 26.86 -18.54
C ASP A 132 -10.28 25.95 -17.82
N ALA A 133 -11.47 26.51 -17.56
CA ALA A 133 -12.63 25.80 -17.03
C ALA A 133 -13.83 25.88 -17.99
N ILE A 134 -14.69 24.86 -17.94
CA ILE A 134 -15.96 24.79 -18.67
C ILE A 134 -17.10 24.56 -17.68
N TYR A 135 -18.23 25.21 -17.96
CA TYR A 135 -19.47 25.14 -17.17
C TYR A 135 -20.65 24.77 -18.08
N VAL A 136 -21.57 23.98 -17.53
CA VAL A 136 -22.82 23.55 -18.18
C VAL A 136 -23.96 23.71 -17.19
N ASP A 137 -25.12 24.21 -17.64
CA ASP A 137 -26.27 24.39 -16.74
C ASP A 137 -26.82 23.03 -16.23
N CYS A 138 -27.40 23.02 -15.03
CA CYS A 138 -27.98 21.82 -14.42
C CYS A 138 -29.18 21.26 -15.21
N LEU A 139 -29.57 20.01 -14.91
CA LEU A 139 -30.76 19.40 -15.51
C LEU A 139 -32.05 20.12 -15.10
N ASN A 140 -33.08 20.04 -15.96
CA ASN A 140 -34.41 20.58 -15.67
C ASN A 140 -34.94 20.14 -14.29
N GLY A 141 -35.30 21.10 -13.44
CA GLY A 141 -35.71 20.88 -12.05
C GLY A 141 -34.63 21.21 -11.01
N TYR A 142 -33.42 21.54 -11.47
CA TYR A 142 -32.31 22.05 -10.67
C TYR A 142 -31.86 23.40 -11.23
N GLU A 143 -31.35 24.27 -10.37
CA GLU A 143 -30.74 25.54 -10.75
C GLU A 143 -29.30 25.60 -10.22
N GLY A 144 -28.39 26.09 -11.05
CA GLY A 144 -26.95 26.08 -10.83
C GLY A 144 -26.20 25.72 -12.11
N GLN A 145 -24.91 25.42 -11.98
CA GLN A 145 -24.03 24.96 -13.04
C GLN A 145 -23.10 23.83 -12.56
N ILE A 146 -22.73 22.97 -13.49
CA ILE A 146 -21.75 21.89 -13.34
C ILE A 146 -20.49 22.31 -14.07
N GLY A 147 -19.36 22.37 -13.36
CA GLY A 147 -18.07 22.81 -13.86
C GLY A 147 -17.02 21.70 -13.91
N ARG A 148 -15.99 21.93 -14.73
CA ARG A 148 -14.76 21.12 -14.73
C ARG A 148 -13.55 21.94 -15.17
N TYR A 149 -12.43 21.76 -14.47
CA TYR A 149 -11.17 22.46 -14.68
C TYR A 149 -10.19 21.58 -15.47
N CYS A 150 -9.54 22.12 -16.49
CA CYS A 150 -8.41 21.45 -17.11
C CYS A 150 -7.12 21.82 -16.36
N ARG A 151 -6.58 20.89 -15.56
CA ARG A 151 -5.38 21.14 -14.76
C ARG A 151 -4.17 21.45 -15.67
N PRO A 152 -3.17 22.23 -15.20
CA PRO A 152 -1.95 22.55 -15.98
C PRO A 152 -1.15 21.33 -16.49
N SER A 153 -1.42 20.14 -15.98
CA SER A 153 -0.86 18.86 -16.43
C SER A 153 -1.53 18.28 -17.69
N GLY A 154 -2.57 18.91 -18.22
CA GLY A 154 -3.37 18.37 -19.34
C GLY A 154 -4.32 17.26 -18.94
N ARG A 155 -4.73 17.23 -17.66
CA ARG A 155 -5.70 16.27 -17.12
C ARG A 155 -6.90 17.02 -16.53
N TRP A 156 -8.08 16.48 -16.76
CA TRP A 156 -9.30 16.99 -16.14
C TRP A 156 -9.27 16.86 -14.61
N SER A 157 -9.85 17.83 -13.92
CA SER A 157 -10.24 17.76 -12.51
C SER A 157 -11.35 16.73 -12.25
N ARG A 158 -11.70 16.59 -10.97
CA ARG A 158 -13.02 16.09 -10.57
C ARG A 158 -14.11 17.00 -11.18
N VAL A 159 -15.29 16.44 -11.39
CA VAL A 159 -16.48 17.24 -11.72
C VAL A 159 -16.93 17.91 -10.43
N ALA A 160 -17.41 19.14 -10.56
CA ALA A 160 -17.84 19.99 -9.48
C ALA A 160 -19.20 20.60 -9.86
N ASP A 161 -20.09 20.81 -8.91
CA ASP A 161 -21.35 21.51 -9.19
C ASP A 161 -21.85 22.38 -8.03
N ASN A 162 -22.77 23.29 -8.35
CA ASN A 162 -23.63 23.95 -7.39
C ASN A 162 -25.12 23.75 -7.73
N CYS A 163 -25.46 22.59 -8.29
CA CYS A 163 -26.84 22.24 -8.64
C CYS A 163 -27.68 22.05 -7.36
N VAL A 164 -28.78 22.79 -7.25
CA VAL A 164 -29.72 22.65 -6.13
C VAL A 164 -31.15 22.54 -6.67
N SER A 165 -31.93 21.60 -6.14
CA SER A 165 -33.36 21.49 -6.44
C SER A 165 -34.20 22.58 -5.78
N GLU A 166 -35.34 22.91 -6.38
CA GLU A 166 -36.27 23.92 -5.87
C GLU A 166 -36.72 23.63 -4.41
N ASP A 167 -36.93 22.36 -4.06
CA ASP A 167 -37.31 21.95 -2.71
C ASP A 167 -36.23 22.29 -1.66
N LEU A 168 -34.94 22.10 -1.98
CA LEU A 168 -33.83 22.46 -1.08
C LEU A 168 -33.56 23.97 -1.05
N LYS A 169 -33.78 24.68 -2.16
CA LYS A 169 -33.74 26.15 -2.15
C LYS A 169 -34.81 26.73 -1.25
N GLN A 170 -36.02 26.18 -1.29
CA GLN A 170 -37.08 26.59 -0.37
C GLN A 170 -36.74 26.23 1.08
N VAL A 171 -36.03 25.13 1.36
CA VAL A 171 -35.51 24.81 2.72
C VAL A 171 -34.54 25.88 3.21
N ASP A 172 -33.54 26.31 2.43
CA ASP A 172 -32.60 27.36 2.89
C ASP A 172 -33.29 28.72 3.05
N ASN A 173 -34.24 29.07 2.15
CA ASN A 173 -35.08 30.26 2.28
C ASN A 173 -35.95 30.22 3.55
N ASP A 174 -36.61 29.10 3.85
CA ASP A 174 -37.43 28.91 5.05
C ASP A 174 -36.57 28.95 6.34
N LEU A 175 -35.26 28.69 6.22
CA LEU A 175 -34.26 28.75 7.30
C LEU A 175 -33.50 30.09 7.40
N ALA A 176 -33.71 31.05 6.49
CA ALA A 176 -33.04 32.36 6.55
C ALA A 176 -33.47 33.19 7.78
N ASP A 177 -34.77 33.20 8.07
CA ASP A 177 -35.38 33.85 9.26
C ASP A 177 -35.45 32.92 10.49
N GLY A 178 -35.16 31.63 10.31
CA GLY A 178 -35.41 30.55 11.28
C GLY A 178 -36.90 30.16 11.45
N PRO A 179 -37.21 28.88 11.74
CA PRO A 179 -38.59 28.44 11.94
C PRO A 179 -39.30 29.15 13.11
N ARG A 180 -40.55 29.60 12.92
CA ARG A 180 -41.33 30.26 13.99
C ARG A 180 -42.21 29.25 14.75
N GLY A 181 -41.55 28.28 15.38
CA GLY A 181 -42.17 27.20 16.18
C GLY A 181 -42.02 25.80 15.57
N ILE A 182 -42.46 24.76 16.30
CA ILE A 182 -42.20 23.36 15.93
C ILE A 182 -42.88 22.92 14.63
N GLY A 183 -44.11 23.37 14.34
CA GLY A 183 -44.84 22.99 13.13
C GLY A 183 -44.09 23.38 11.84
N PRO A 184 -43.67 24.66 11.69
CA PRO A 184 -42.76 25.06 10.61
C PRO A 184 -41.44 24.29 10.61
N ALA A 185 -40.83 24.02 11.77
CA ALA A 185 -39.59 23.26 11.85
C ALA A 185 -39.74 21.81 11.36
N ILE A 186 -40.87 21.14 11.67
CA ILE A 186 -41.25 19.82 11.17
C ILE A 186 -41.42 19.83 9.65
N GLU A 187 -42.10 20.83 9.07
CA GLU A 187 -42.26 20.92 7.62
C GLU A 187 -40.92 21.13 6.90
N VAL A 188 -40.04 21.99 7.45
CA VAL A 188 -38.68 22.19 6.91
C VAL A 188 -37.84 20.91 7.03
N ALA A 189 -37.82 20.25 8.18
CA ALA A 189 -37.10 18.99 8.38
C ALA A 189 -37.68 17.85 7.50
N SER A 190 -39.00 17.84 7.28
CA SER A 190 -39.70 16.93 6.36
C SER A 190 -39.27 17.15 4.91
N ARG A 191 -39.22 18.40 4.45
CA ARG A 191 -38.78 18.73 3.08
C ARG A 191 -37.29 18.44 2.88
N LEU A 192 -36.45 18.79 3.85
CA LEU A 192 -35.02 18.46 3.85
C LEU A 192 -34.80 16.94 3.76
N ARG A 193 -35.40 16.17 4.68
CA ARG A 193 -35.31 14.70 4.69
C ARG A 193 -35.81 14.10 3.36
N ARG A 194 -36.96 14.54 2.85
CA ARG A 194 -37.53 14.05 1.57
C ARG A 194 -36.64 14.37 0.37
N SER A 195 -35.99 15.53 0.34
CA SER A 195 -35.08 15.91 -0.74
C SER A 195 -33.85 14.99 -0.79
N LEU A 196 -33.37 14.55 0.37
CA LEU A 196 -32.19 13.68 0.50
C LEU A 196 -32.50 12.19 0.22
N ASP A 197 -33.39 11.88 -0.73
CA ASP A 197 -33.79 10.50 -0.97
C ASP A 197 -32.67 9.63 -1.58
N PRO A 198 -32.35 8.45 -0.99
CA PRO A 198 -31.24 7.61 -1.45
C PRO A 198 -31.45 7.00 -2.84
N ASP A 199 -32.69 6.96 -3.36
CA ASP A 199 -32.98 6.52 -4.73
C ASP A 199 -32.80 7.67 -5.77
N ARG A 200 -32.54 8.91 -5.33
CA ARG A 200 -32.31 10.08 -6.19
C ARG A 200 -30.80 10.30 -6.44
N ILE A 201 -30.47 10.84 -7.61
CA ILE A 201 -29.13 11.37 -7.88
C ILE A 201 -29.00 12.69 -7.11
N LEU A 202 -28.11 12.72 -6.13
CA LEU A 202 -27.72 13.91 -5.39
C LEU A 202 -26.54 14.61 -6.09
N TYR A 203 -26.48 15.93 -5.90
CA TYR A 203 -25.47 16.83 -6.45
C TYR A 203 -24.60 17.44 -5.34
N ASP A 204 -23.40 17.92 -5.68
CA ASP A 204 -22.47 18.53 -4.72
C ASP A 204 -23.12 19.74 -4.02
N GLY A 205 -23.82 20.59 -4.78
CA GLY A 205 -24.56 21.75 -4.26
C GLY A 205 -25.68 21.38 -3.29
N GLU A 206 -26.41 20.29 -3.55
CA GLU A 206 -27.48 19.81 -2.67
C GLU A 206 -26.94 19.34 -1.31
N VAL A 207 -25.78 18.69 -1.28
CA VAL A 207 -25.12 18.26 -0.03
C VAL A 207 -24.66 19.46 0.78
N GLN A 208 -24.10 20.50 0.14
CA GLN A 208 -23.69 21.74 0.83
C GLN A 208 -24.89 22.49 1.45
N VAL A 209 -25.95 22.70 0.68
CA VAL A 209 -27.18 23.35 1.17
C VAL A 209 -27.82 22.52 2.30
N ALA A 210 -27.87 21.20 2.16
CA ALA A 210 -28.39 20.33 3.21
C ALA A 210 -27.52 20.32 4.48
N ARG A 211 -26.18 20.38 4.36
CA ARG A 211 -25.25 20.57 5.50
C ARG A 211 -25.58 21.86 6.26
N LYS A 212 -25.70 22.98 5.54
CA LYS A 212 -26.08 24.29 6.11
C LYS A 212 -27.45 24.23 6.78
N ALA A 213 -28.43 23.57 6.15
CA ALA A 213 -29.77 23.40 6.68
C ALA A 213 -29.82 22.58 7.97
N VAL A 214 -29.08 21.47 8.06
CA VAL A 214 -28.94 20.68 9.29
C VAL A 214 -28.32 21.53 10.41
N ARG A 215 -27.24 22.27 10.13
CA ARG A 215 -26.59 23.15 11.11
C ARG A 215 -27.58 24.17 11.67
N LYS A 216 -28.25 24.94 10.80
CA LYS A 216 -29.29 25.92 11.19
C LYS A 216 -30.44 25.29 11.98
N LEU A 217 -30.87 24.07 11.63
CA LEU A 217 -31.90 23.34 12.39
C LEU A 217 -31.43 22.87 13.78
N CYS A 218 -30.13 22.59 13.96
CA CYS A 218 -29.55 22.33 15.28
C CYS A 218 -29.47 23.60 16.13
N ASP A 219 -29.02 24.71 15.53
CA ASP A 219 -28.82 25.99 16.22
C ASP A 219 -30.12 26.72 16.56
N TRP A 220 -31.22 26.34 15.90
CA TRP A 220 -32.56 26.81 16.21
C TRP A 220 -33.03 26.37 17.62
N ASP A 221 -32.86 27.25 18.60
CA ASP A 221 -33.54 27.17 19.91
C ASP A 221 -34.06 28.54 20.39
N PRO A 222 -35.32 28.90 20.09
CA PRO A 222 -35.93 30.12 20.58
C PRO A 222 -37.09 29.85 21.58
N LEU A 223 -36.93 28.87 22.49
CA LEU A 223 -37.93 28.38 23.47
C LEU A 223 -38.91 27.31 22.96
N GLY A 224 -38.83 26.92 21.68
CA GLY A 224 -39.82 26.08 21.01
C GLY A 224 -40.20 24.81 21.79
N PHE A 225 -39.22 23.97 22.13
CA PHE A 225 -39.52 22.64 22.68
C PHE A 225 -40.35 22.65 23.97
N LYS A 226 -40.07 23.56 24.92
CA LYS A 226 -40.66 23.52 26.28
C LYS A 226 -42.19 23.54 26.33
N ASP A 227 -42.84 24.16 25.34
CA ASP A 227 -44.30 24.27 25.25
C ASP A 227 -44.92 23.37 24.16
N THR A 228 -44.16 22.41 23.61
CA THR A 228 -44.61 21.55 22.48
C THR A 228 -45.14 20.18 22.90
N GLY A 229 -45.94 19.58 22.01
CA GLY A 229 -46.43 18.22 22.16
C GLY A 229 -45.29 17.19 22.10
N VAL A 230 -45.43 16.13 22.90
CA VAL A 230 -44.50 14.98 22.92
C VAL A 230 -44.36 14.35 21.53
N GLU A 231 -45.45 14.26 20.78
CA GLU A 231 -45.48 13.70 19.43
C GLU A 231 -44.76 14.62 18.42
N ASP A 232 -45.07 15.92 18.40
CA ASP A 232 -44.41 16.91 17.52
C ASP A 232 -42.88 16.91 17.69
N ALA A 233 -42.41 16.87 18.94
CA ALA A 233 -40.98 16.83 19.25
C ALA A 233 -40.32 15.51 18.80
N ALA A 234 -41.03 14.38 18.93
CA ALA A 234 -40.55 13.08 18.46
C ALA A 234 -40.46 13.01 16.93
N ASP A 235 -41.48 13.51 16.23
CA ASP A 235 -41.49 13.61 14.77
C ASP A 235 -40.35 14.51 14.27
N PHE A 236 -40.12 15.66 14.90
CA PHE A 236 -39.00 16.54 14.52
C PHE A 236 -37.63 15.86 14.68
N VAL A 237 -37.39 15.16 15.80
CA VAL A 237 -36.13 14.41 16.01
C VAL A 237 -35.98 13.29 14.97
N TRP A 238 -37.05 12.55 14.65
CA TRP A 238 -37.03 11.51 13.62
C TRP A 238 -36.77 12.07 12.21
N LEU A 239 -37.30 13.25 11.90
CA LEU A 239 -37.02 13.94 10.63
C LEU A 239 -35.58 14.45 10.56
N TYR A 240 -35.08 15.09 11.62
CA TYR A 240 -33.71 15.59 11.70
C TYR A 240 -32.67 14.47 11.58
N ILE A 241 -32.76 13.44 12.43
CA ILE A 241 -31.83 12.29 12.39
C ILE A 241 -31.94 11.54 11.06
N GLY A 242 -33.14 11.48 10.47
CA GLY A 242 -33.35 10.94 9.12
C GLY A 242 -32.65 11.73 8.01
N ALA A 243 -32.61 13.06 8.09
CA ALA A 243 -31.88 13.89 7.14
C ALA A 243 -30.37 13.71 7.29
N VAL A 244 -29.85 13.71 8.53
CA VAL A 244 -28.44 13.42 8.84
C VAL A 244 -28.04 12.03 8.33
N GLY A 245 -28.85 11.00 8.61
CA GLY A 245 -28.60 9.63 8.16
C GLY A 245 -28.53 9.50 6.64
N ARG A 246 -29.34 10.27 5.91
CA ARG A 246 -29.30 10.32 4.44
C ARG A 246 -28.05 11.03 3.90
N LEU A 247 -27.60 12.11 4.55
CA LEU A 247 -26.32 12.79 4.21
C LEU A 247 -25.09 11.91 4.49
N LEU A 248 -25.12 11.16 5.59
CA LEU A 248 -24.05 10.27 6.02
C LEU A 248 -24.11 8.88 5.36
N HIS A 249 -25.05 8.63 4.44
CA HIS A 249 -25.15 7.35 3.74
C HIS A 249 -24.02 7.17 2.73
N LYS A 250 -23.37 6.00 2.72
CA LYS A 250 -22.17 5.71 1.89
C LYS A 250 -22.26 6.07 0.39
N ASN A 251 -23.45 6.18 -0.20
CA ASN A 251 -23.64 6.63 -1.58
C ASN A 251 -23.23 8.11 -1.80
N THR A 252 -23.18 8.94 -0.75
CA THR A 252 -22.75 10.35 -0.84
C THR A 252 -21.23 10.52 -0.84
N LYS A 253 -20.46 9.42 -0.74
CA LYS A 253 -18.99 9.44 -0.67
C LYS A 253 -18.34 10.32 -1.73
N ASP A 254 -18.69 10.11 -3.01
CA ASP A 254 -18.08 10.85 -4.12
C ASP A 254 -18.31 12.37 -3.99
N LEU A 255 -19.47 12.78 -3.45
CA LEU A 255 -19.85 14.18 -3.22
C LEU A 255 -19.05 14.79 -2.06
N TRP A 256 -18.90 14.06 -0.95
CA TRP A 256 -18.03 14.50 0.15
C TRP A 256 -16.55 14.56 -0.25
N ASP A 257 -16.09 13.65 -1.12
CA ASP A 257 -14.74 13.72 -1.69
C ASP A 257 -14.56 14.95 -2.59
N ASN A 258 -15.58 15.34 -3.36
CA ASN A 258 -15.56 16.57 -4.17
C ASN A 258 -15.56 17.84 -3.30
N ILE A 259 -16.38 17.88 -2.25
CA ILE A 259 -16.46 19.01 -1.30
C ILE A 259 -15.11 19.23 -0.61
N ARG A 260 -14.44 18.15 -0.17
CA ARG A 260 -13.13 18.23 0.49
C ARG A 260 -11.99 18.57 -0.46
N ASN A 261 -12.00 18.03 -1.68
CA ASN A 261 -10.95 18.27 -2.69
C ASN A 261 -11.36 19.40 -3.65
N ALA A 262 -11.74 20.56 -3.10
CA ALA A 262 -12.19 21.71 -3.85
C ALA A 262 -11.09 22.29 -4.77
N ASP A 263 -11.00 21.78 -6.01
CA ASP A 263 -10.21 22.39 -7.10
C ASP A 263 -10.74 23.81 -7.40
N GLN A 264 -9.97 24.66 -8.08
CA GLN A 264 -10.31 26.09 -8.40
C GLN A 264 -11.71 26.34 -9.01
N VAL A 265 -12.33 25.32 -9.63
CA VAL A 265 -13.71 25.41 -10.11
C VAL A 265 -14.73 25.41 -8.98
N ASN A 266 -14.48 24.73 -7.85
CA ASN A 266 -15.30 24.88 -6.65
C ASN A 266 -15.23 26.32 -6.13
N GLU A 267 -14.05 26.94 -6.01
CA GLU A 267 -13.91 28.36 -5.60
C GLU A 267 -14.73 29.32 -6.50
N THR A 268 -14.96 28.96 -7.76
CA THR A 268 -15.72 29.77 -8.72
C THR A 268 -17.23 29.45 -8.71
N LEU A 269 -17.63 28.25 -8.26
CA LEU A 269 -19.03 27.81 -8.15
C LEU A 269 -19.62 27.96 -6.73
N THR A 270 -18.80 28.05 -5.68
CA THR A 270 -19.23 28.30 -4.30
C THR A 270 -19.89 29.65 -4.02
N PRO A 271 -19.88 30.72 -4.86
CA PRO A 271 -20.61 31.95 -4.56
C PRO A 271 -22.13 31.82 -4.42
N LEU A 272 -22.74 30.65 -4.71
CA LEU A 272 -24.17 30.39 -4.49
C LEU A 272 -24.51 29.79 -3.12
N VAL A 273 -23.51 29.48 -2.30
CA VAL A 273 -23.69 29.36 -0.85
C VAL A 273 -22.73 30.35 -0.20
N SER A 274 -23.18 31.60 -0.05
CA SER A 274 -22.55 32.48 0.92
C SER A 274 -22.76 31.85 2.30
N GLU A 275 -21.72 31.19 2.81
CA GLU A 275 -21.45 31.22 4.24
C GLU A 275 -21.28 32.72 4.54
N ASP A 276 -22.16 33.25 5.39
CA ASP A 276 -22.04 34.63 5.85
C ASP A 276 -20.67 34.74 6.55
N GLU A 277 -19.94 35.85 6.39
CA GLU A 277 -18.54 35.93 6.85
C GLU A 277 -18.37 35.66 8.37
N ASP A 278 -19.46 35.78 9.14
CA ASP A 278 -19.55 35.44 10.57
C ASP A 278 -19.64 33.92 10.87
N ASP A 279 -20.05 33.07 9.91
CA ASP A 279 -20.16 31.59 10.04
C ASP A 279 -18.87 30.85 9.62
N ALA A 280 -18.00 31.50 8.84
CA ALA A 280 -16.87 30.84 8.16
C ALA A 280 -15.61 30.64 9.02
N GLU A 281 -15.50 31.30 10.18
CA GLU A 281 -14.26 31.34 10.98
C GLU A 281 -14.07 30.11 11.91
N ASP A 282 -15.11 29.29 12.11
CA ASP A 282 -15.12 28.12 13.03
C ASP A 282 -15.10 26.76 12.28
N ASP A 283 -15.50 26.73 11.01
CA ASP A 283 -15.81 25.51 10.25
C ASP A 283 -14.61 24.94 9.45
N THR A 284 -13.46 25.65 9.42
CA THR A 284 -12.26 25.23 8.65
C THR A 284 -11.33 24.26 9.38
N ALA A 285 -11.54 23.98 10.67
CA ALA A 285 -10.65 23.14 11.47
C ALA A 285 -10.91 21.63 11.33
N PHE A 286 -12.11 21.25 10.87
CA PHE A 286 -12.60 19.87 10.85
C PHE A 286 -12.99 19.41 9.44
N ASP A 287 -12.91 18.10 9.21
CA ASP A 287 -13.51 17.49 8.03
C ASP A 287 -15.04 17.74 8.01
N PRO A 288 -15.64 18.12 6.85
CA PRO A 288 -17.08 18.39 6.73
C PRO A 288 -18.00 17.27 7.25
N VAL A 289 -17.57 16.01 7.18
CA VAL A 289 -18.30 14.84 7.71
C VAL A 289 -18.21 14.79 9.24
N ILE A 290 -17.06 15.16 9.81
CA ILE A 290 -16.83 15.24 11.26
C ILE A 290 -17.60 16.40 11.89
N SER A 291 -17.62 17.58 11.23
CA SER A 291 -18.48 18.72 11.63
C SER A 291 -19.96 18.29 11.73
N LEU A 292 -20.45 17.48 10.79
CA LEU A 292 -21.81 16.93 10.83
C LEU A 292 -22.04 15.92 11.98
N VAL A 293 -21.03 15.10 12.31
CA VAL A 293 -21.06 14.18 13.46
C VAL A 293 -21.15 14.96 14.79
N LEU A 294 -20.26 15.94 14.99
CA LEU A 294 -20.24 16.81 16.18
C LEU A 294 -21.57 17.56 16.34
N LYS A 295 -22.09 18.16 15.26
CA LYS A 295 -23.38 18.87 15.29
C LYS A 295 -24.57 17.96 15.62
N THR A 296 -24.47 16.68 15.28
CA THR A 296 -25.50 15.68 15.61
C THR A 296 -25.44 15.27 17.09
N GLU A 297 -24.24 15.22 17.71
CA GLU A 297 -24.11 15.06 19.16
C GLU A 297 -24.67 16.28 19.91
N GLU A 298 -24.34 17.50 19.47
CA GLU A 298 -24.85 18.74 20.06
C GLU A 298 -26.40 18.77 20.04
N PHE A 299 -26.99 18.38 18.92
CA PHE A 299 -28.43 18.22 18.78
C PHE A 299 -28.99 17.19 19.79
N GLY A 300 -28.33 16.03 19.92
CA GLY A 300 -28.63 15.04 20.96
C GLY A 300 -28.67 15.66 22.36
N GLY A 301 -27.70 16.51 22.70
CA GLY A 301 -27.66 17.24 23.97
C GLY A 301 -28.74 18.31 24.16
N LYS A 302 -29.27 18.89 23.07
CA LYS A 302 -30.46 19.76 23.12
C LYS A 302 -31.73 18.93 23.37
N VAL A 303 -31.87 17.79 22.68
CA VAL A 303 -32.95 16.82 22.91
C VAL A 303 -32.94 16.34 24.36
N ALA A 304 -31.79 15.94 24.89
CA ALA A 304 -31.62 15.45 26.27
C ALA A 304 -32.25 16.37 27.32
N LYS A 305 -32.02 17.68 27.23
CA LYS A 305 -32.52 18.69 28.19
C LYS A 305 -34.05 18.85 28.16
N PHE A 306 -34.72 18.38 27.12
CA PHE A 306 -36.18 18.45 26.96
C PHE A 306 -36.91 17.17 27.42
N LEU A 307 -36.18 16.08 27.66
CA LEU A 307 -36.76 14.76 27.93
C LEU A 307 -37.55 14.70 29.25
N ASN A 308 -38.88 14.66 29.11
CA ASN A 308 -39.78 14.24 30.17
C ASN A 308 -39.97 12.70 30.15
N SER A 309 -40.47 12.12 31.24
CA SER A 309 -40.60 10.67 31.42
C SER A 309 -41.50 9.95 30.40
N SER A 310 -42.25 10.67 29.56
CA SER A 310 -43.13 10.10 28.53
C SER A 310 -42.55 10.15 27.11
N ILE A 311 -41.49 10.91 26.87
CA ILE A 311 -40.81 10.99 25.55
C ILE A 311 -39.85 9.80 25.36
N MET A 312 -39.35 9.22 26.46
CA MET A 312 -38.22 8.28 26.46
C MET A 312 -38.38 7.04 25.59
N ASP A 313 -39.57 6.44 25.55
CA ASP A 313 -39.81 5.19 24.83
C ASP A 313 -40.08 5.40 23.33
N LEU A 314 -40.13 6.66 22.86
CA LEU A 314 -40.46 7.03 21.48
C LEU A 314 -39.24 7.43 20.65
N LEU A 315 -38.16 7.93 21.27
CA LEU A 315 -36.97 8.42 20.57
C LEU A 315 -35.93 7.31 20.31
N LYS A 316 -36.34 6.34 19.51
CA LYS A 316 -35.42 5.39 18.86
C LYS A 316 -35.57 5.46 17.35
N THR A 317 -34.51 5.88 16.65
CA THR A 317 -34.50 5.99 15.20
C THR A 317 -33.40 5.11 14.62
N ASN A 318 -33.78 4.08 13.86
CA ASN A 318 -32.84 3.17 13.22
C ASN A 318 -32.91 3.39 11.70
N GLU A 319 -32.07 4.30 11.20
CA GLU A 319 -31.82 4.48 9.78
C GLU A 319 -30.67 3.56 9.34
N THR A 320 -30.47 3.41 8.02
CA THR A 320 -29.44 2.52 7.48
C THR A 320 -28.01 2.93 7.86
N SER A 321 -27.77 4.21 8.09
CA SER A 321 -26.44 4.80 8.31
C SER A 321 -26.26 5.43 9.69
N ILE A 322 -27.34 5.63 10.45
CA ILE A 322 -27.33 6.17 11.81
C ILE A 322 -28.38 5.48 12.70
N ASP A 323 -28.00 5.08 13.91
CA ASP A 323 -28.93 4.70 14.99
C ASP A 323 -28.82 5.73 16.12
N PHE A 324 -29.95 6.14 16.68
CA PHE A 324 -30.04 7.13 17.75
C PHE A 324 -31.00 6.64 18.84
N GLU A 325 -30.58 6.77 20.09
CA GLU A 325 -31.37 6.46 21.29
C GLU A 325 -31.16 7.55 22.35
N ALA A 326 -32.25 8.09 22.90
CA ALA A 326 -32.20 9.00 24.04
C ALA A 326 -32.98 8.41 25.23
N LYS A 327 -32.31 8.22 26.38
CA LYS A 327 -32.86 7.54 27.56
C LYS A 327 -32.65 8.30 28.87
N LYS A 328 -33.68 8.38 29.71
CA LYS A 328 -33.59 8.91 31.09
C LYS A 328 -33.31 7.74 32.05
N VAL A 329 -32.33 7.93 32.93
CA VAL A 329 -31.78 6.89 33.80
C VAL A 329 -31.86 7.36 35.25
N ASP A 330 -32.45 6.53 36.12
CA ASP A 330 -32.47 6.74 37.57
C ASP A 330 -31.10 6.37 38.16
N ILE A 331 -30.40 7.37 38.71
CA ILE A 331 -29.04 7.24 39.26
C ILE A 331 -29.04 6.35 40.52
N SER A 332 -30.16 6.31 41.27
CA SER A 332 -30.25 5.52 42.50
C SER A 332 -30.24 4.01 42.24
N ASN A 333 -30.79 3.59 41.09
CA ASN A 333 -30.94 2.20 40.65
C ASN A 333 -30.02 1.84 39.48
N PHE A 334 -29.05 2.68 39.13
CA PHE A 334 -28.19 2.46 37.98
C PHE A 334 -27.23 1.28 38.18
N SER A 335 -27.33 0.27 37.30
CA SER A 335 -26.49 -0.94 37.29
C SER A 335 -25.54 -1.00 36.09
N GLY A 336 -25.33 0.12 35.38
CA GLY A 336 -24.65 0.19 34.08
C GLY A 336 -25.62 0.17 32.90
N LEU A 337 -25.17 0.66 31.74
CA LEU A 337 -25.94 0.76 30.50
C LEU A 337 -25.19 0.09 29.35
N TYR A 338 -25.90 -0.68 28.52
CA TYR A 338 -25.41 -1.25 27.28
C TYR A 338 -26.10 -0.57 26.10
N TYR A 339 -25.34 -0.18 25.09
CA TYR A 339 -25.85 0.33 23.82
C TYR A 339 -25.23 -0.45 22.64
N PRO A 340 -26.04 -0.95 21.67
CA PRO A 340 -27.51 -0.96 21.68
C PRO A 340 -28.08 -1.86 22.79
N PRO A 341 -29.32 -1.65 23.27
CA PRO A 341 -29.89 -2.43 24.37
C PRO A 341 -29.95 -3.96 24.15
N SER A 342 -29.94 -4.40 22.89
CA SER A 342 -29.84 -5.81 22.49
C SER A 342 -28.50 -6.47 22.86
N ALA A 343 -27.49 -5.68 23.24
CA ALA A 343 -26.21 -6.14 23.77
C ALA A 343 -26.19 -6.25 25.30
N GLY A 344 -27.34 -6.18 25.98
CA GLY A 344 -27.43 -6.37 27.43
C GLY A 344 -26.86 -7.72 27.87
N GLY A 345 -25.76 -7.69 28.63
CA GLY A 345 -25.01 -8.89 29.03
C GLY A 345 -23.91 -9.33 28.05
N ALA A 346 -23.53 -8.47 27.10
CA ALA A 346 -22.36 -8.70 26.25
C ALA A 346 -21.08 -8.83 27.10
N ASP A 347 -20.31 -9.87 26.81
CA ASP A 347 -19.04 -10.12 27.47
C ASP A 347 -17.94 -9.22 26.89
N PHE A 348 -17.15 -8.59 27.77
CA PHE A 348 -15.96 -7.83 27.43
C PHE A 348 -14.66 -8.55 27.82
N THR A 349 -14.74 -9.79 28.32
CA THR A 349 -13.58 -10.68 28.53
C THR A 349 -13.16 -11.36 27.21
N GLY A 350 -12.77 -10.49 26.27
CA GLY A 350 -12.17 -10.84 24.99
C GLY A 350 -13.13 -10.93 23.81
N CYS A 351 -12.57 -11.20 22.63
CA CYS A 351 -13.26 -11.21 21.35
C CYS A 351 -13.91 -12.56 20.98
N ALA A 352 -14.14 -13.44 21.96
CA ALA A 352 -14.71 -14.77 21.74
C ALA A 352 -16.25 -14.77 21.70
N ASP A 353 -16.77 -15.07 20.51
CA ASP A 353 -18.11 -15.57 20.17
C ASP A 353 -19.36 -14.66 20.23
N THR A 354 -20.19 -14.85 19.21
CA THR A 354 -21.56 -14.33 19.00
C THR A 354 -21.84 -12.83 19.12
N THR A 355 -21.99 -12.23 17.95
CA THR A 355 -22.85 -11.08 17.65
C THR A 355 -24.06 -10.88 18.58
N ALA A 356 -24.09 -9.74 19.28
CA ALA A 356 -25.35 -9.15 19.74
C ALA A 356 -26.15 -8.62 18.52
N ASN A 357 -26.91 -9.51 17.87
CA ASN A 357 -27.80 -9.22 16.73
C ASN A 357 -27.20 -8.36 15.59
N GLY A 358 -25.94 -8.63 15.20
CA GLY A 358 -25.31 -7.94 14.07
C GLY A 358 -24.94 -6.47 14.31
N SER A 359 -24.80 -6.05 15.57
CA SER A 359 -24.40 -4.68 15.92
C SER A 359 -22.90 -4.47 15.66
N SER A 360 -22.52 -3.50 14.83
CA SER A 360 -21.12 -3.21 14.45
C SER A 360 -20.26 -2.66 15.60
N ALA A 361 -20.88 -2.12 16.64
CA ALA A 361 -20.21 -1.74 17.89
C ALA A 361 -21.14 -1.97 19.08
N ILE A 362 -20.53 -2.13 20.26
CA ILE A 362 -21.19 -2.28 21.55
C ILE A 362 -20.49 -1.34 22.54
N PHE A 363 -21.26 -0.50 23.22
CA PHE A 363 -20.80 0.42 24.25
C PHE A 363 -21.34 0.02 25.63
N TYR A 364 -20.51 0.12 26.66
CA TYR A 364 -20.88 -0.13 28.05
C TYR A 364 -20.44 1.01 28.98
N LEU A 365 -21.42 1.63 29.63
CA LEU A 365 -21.26 2.63 30.69
C LEU A 365 -21.32 1.91 32.05
N PRO A 366 -20.26 1.92 32.88
CA PRO A 366 -20.26 1.24 34.17
C PRO A 366 -21.13 1.98 35.20
N SER A 367 -21.65 1.26 36.19
CA SER A 367 -22.52 1.84 37.24
C SER A 367 -21.84 2.96 38.05
N SER A 368 -20.52 2.94 38.14
CA SER A 368 -19.68 3.94 38.82
C SER A 368 -19.55 5.26 38.06
N ALA A 369 -19.86 5.31 36.76
CA ALA A 369 -19.80 6.53 35.96
C ALA A 369 -20.82 7.59 36.42
N LEU A 370 -21.98 7.14 36.93
CA LEU A 370 -23.00 8.02 37.52
C LEU A 370 -22.87 8.03 39.05
N GLU A 371 -22.09 8.97 39.57
CA GLU A 371 -22.00 9.21 41.03
C GLU A 371 -23.40 9.51 41.61
N LYS A 372 -23.73 8.91 42.77
CA LYS A 372 -24.98 9.18 43.49
C LYS A 372 -24.97 10.57 44.15
N GLY A 373 -25.18 11.60 43.33
CA GLY A 373 -25.32 12.99 43.74
C GLY A 373 -26.70 13.32 44.30
N ASN A 374 -27.02 14.62 44.36
CA ASN A 374 -28.36 15.11 44.74
C ASN A 374 -29.39 14.90 43.62
N ASP A 375 -28.96 14.78 42.37
CA ASP A 375 -29.84 14.56 41.22
C ASP A 375 -30.35 13.11 41.21
N GLN A 376 -31.66 12.95 40.98
CA GLN A 376 -32.31 11.64 40.99
C GLN A 376 -32.25 10.93 39.64
N SER A 377 -31.93 11.66 38.56
CA SER A 377 -31.86 11.13 37.20
C SER A 377 -30.80 11.84 36.36
N ALA A 378 -30.24 11.12 35.39
CA ALA A 378 -29.47 11.69 34.28
C ALA A 378 -30.12 11.30 32.95
N GLU A 379 -29.91 12.10 31.91
CA GLU A 379 -30.28 11.78 30.54
C GLU A 379 -29.05 11.28 29.77
N VAL A 380 -29.19 10.20 29.01
CA VAL A 380 -28.13 9.56 28.24
C VAL A 380 -28.56 9.54 26.78
N VAL A 381 -27.70 10.01 25.89
CA VAL A 381 -27.90 9.96 24.44
C VAL A 381 -26.82 9.09 23.83
N ASN A 382 -27.22 8.11 23.04
CA ASN A 382 -26.34 7.21 22.32
C ASN A 382 -26.56 7.37 20.81
N ILE A 383 -25.47 7.47 20.05
CA ILE A 383 -25.52 7.62 18.58
C ILE A 383 -24.50 6.67 17.95
N LEU A 384 -24.90 5.94 16.92
CA LEU A 384 -24.02 5.04 16.15
C LEU A 384 -24.04 5.46 14.68
N PHE A 385 -22.90 5.95 14.18
CA PHE A 385 -22.71 6.31 12.78
C PHE A 385 -22.02 5.17 12.04
N ARG A 386 -22.76 4.51 11.13
CA ARG A 386 -22.33 3.26 10.49
C ARG A 386 -21.45 3.49 9.25
N ASP A 387 -21.80 4.47 8.43
CA ASP A 387 -21.19 4.68 7.11
C ASP A 387 -20.09 5.78 7.10
N VAL A 388 -19.94 6.57 8.18
CA VAL A 388 -18.89 7.61 8.32
C VAL A 388 -17.48 7.11 7.97
N PRO A 389 -17.03 5.90 8.34
CA PRO A 389 -15.69 5.42 7.99
C PRO A 389 -15.47 5.35 6.47
N PHE A 390 -16.51 4.96 5.72
CA PHE A 390 -16.49 4.87 4.26
C PHE A 390 -16.43 6.27 3.62
N LEU A 391 -17.09 7.26 4.24
CA LEU A 391 -16.99 8.65 3.80
C LEU A 391 -15.58 9.21 4.03
N LEU A 392 -14.90 8.82 5.12
CA LEU A 392 -13.55 9.27 5.46
C LEU A 392 -12.42 8.52 4.71
N GLU A 393 -12.72 7.52 3.89
CA GLU A 393 -11.72 6.71 3.17
C GLU A 393 -11.20 7.44 1.90
N GLY A 394 -10.15 8.25 2.01
CA GLY A 394 -9.67 9.12 0.92
C GLY A 394 -8.39 8.67 0.19
N GLU A 395 -8.41 8.69 -1.15
CA GLU A 395 -7.27 8.32 -2.04
C GLU A 395 -6.01 9.20 -1.89
N ASN A 396 -6.14 10.39 -1.28
CA ASN A 396 -5.05 11.34 -0.99
C ASN A 396 -5.11 11.88 0.46
N GLN A 397 -5.93 11.31 1.35
CA GLN A 397 -6.02 11.86 2.71
C GLN A 397 -4.85 11.38 3.57
N THR A 398 -3.90 12.29 3.81
CA THR A 398 -3.05 12.31 5.00
C THR A 398 -3.89 12.64 6.23
N SER A 399 -4.93 11.86 6.50
CA SER A 399 -5.78 12.08 7.66
C SER A 399 -5.00 11.72 8.94
N VAL A 400 -4.78 12.74 9.78
CA VAL A 400 -4.88 12.67 11.25
C VAL A 400 -3.72 12.00 12.00
N PHE A 401 -3.13 10.94 11.48
CA PHE A 401 -1.79 10.47 11.85
C PHE A 401 -1.20 9.88 10.59
N SER A 402 0.05 10.20 10.26
CA SER A 402 0.70 9.78 9.00
C SER A 402 0.38 8.31 8.63
N ASN A 403 -0.50 8.12 7.64
CA ASN A 403 -1.02 6.85 7.11
C ASN A 403 -2.19 6.15 7.86
N GLY A 404 -2.98 6.82 8.72
CA GLY A 404 -4.12 6.20 9.44
C GLY A 404 -5.49 6.42 8.78
N THR A 405 -6.33 5.37 8.69
CA THR A 405 -7.75 5.44 8.26
C THR A 405 -8.69 5.07 9.40
N VAL A 406 -9.92 5.61 9.41
CA VAL A 406 -10.94 5.19 10.38
C VAL A 406 -11.47 3.82 9.97
N GLY A 407 -11.21 2.79 10.77
CA GLY A 407 -11.49 1.38 10.44
C GLY A 407 -12.67 0.75 11.18
N SER A 408 -13.42 1.53 11.95
CA SER A 408 -14.65 1.10 12.61
C SER A 408 -15.72 2.18 12.52
N VAL A 409 -16.99 1.78 12.64
CA VAL A 409 -18.11 2.69 12.92
C VAL A 409 -17.77 3.69 14.04
N VAL A 410 -18.34 4.89 14.00
CA VAL A 410 -18.18 5.91 15.04
C VAL A 410 -19.34 5.78 16.03
N ILE A 411 -19.04 5.77 17.32
CA ILE A 411 -20.03 5.58 18.40
C ILE A 411 -19.90 6.68 19.45
N SER A 412 -21.01 7.34 19.75
CA SER A 412 -21.13 8.43 20.72
C SER A 412 -22.01 8.00 21.87
N SER A 413 -21.64 8.41 23.09
CA SER A 413 -22.51 8.29 24.26
C SER A 413 -22.26 9.46 25.21
N SER A 414 -23.27 10.30 25.37
CA SER A 414 -23.18 11.59 26.06
C SER A 414 -24.20 11.62 27.19
N VAL A 415 -23.74 12.01 28.40
CA VAL A 415 -24.60 12.10 29.60
C VAL A 415 -24.87 13.56 29.93
N TYR A 416 -26.11 13.86 30.30
CA TYR A 416 -26.57 15.19 30.70
C TYR A 416 -27.12 15.14 32.14
N PRO A 417 -26.71 16.07 33.02
CA PRO A 417 -25.67 17.09 32.81
C PRO A 417 -24.26 16.49 32.57
N PRO A 418 -23.38 17.18 31.81
CA PRO A 418 -22.11 16.64 31.33
C PRO A 418 -21.11 16.31 32.45
N ILE A 419 -20.59 15.09 32.42
CA ILE A 419 -19.64 14.57 33.40
C ILE A 419 -18.22 15.04 33.05
N LYS A 420 -17.78 16.13 33.70
CA LYS A 420 -16.42 16.69 33.50
C LYS A 420 -15.30 15.99 34.27
N LYS A 421 -15.60 14.88 34.98
CA LYS A 421 -14.60 14.08 35.70
C LYS A 421 -14.12 12.93 34.81
N ARG A 422 -12.82 12.66 34.81
CA ARG A 422 -12.28 11.40 34.27
C ARG A 422 -12.79 10.23 35.14
N PHE A 423 -13.22 9.13 34.53
CA PHE A 423 -13.75 7.96 35.22
C PHE A 423 -12.64 7.15 35.91
N THR A 424 -12.96 6.57 37.08
CA THR A 424 -12.09 5.65 37.81
C THR A 424 -12.22 4.20 37.33
N GLU A 425 -13.39 3.82 36.85
CA GLU A 425 -13.66 2.59 36.10
C GLU A 425 -13.91 3.01 34.64
N ALA A 426 -13.06 2.55 33.72
CA ALA A 426 -13.14 2.95 32.33
C ALA A 426 -14.44 2.45 31.66
N ILE A 427 -15.00 3.25 30.76
CA ILE A 427 -16.04 2.80 29.83
C ILE A 427 -15.42 1.79 28.86
N LYS A 428 -16.21 0.79 28.44
CA LYS A 428 -15.76 -0.24 27.50
C LYS A 428 -16.51 -0.15 26.19
N ILE A 429 -15.77 -0.24 25.09
CA ILE A 429 -16.31 -0.17 23.74
C ILE A 429 -15.73 -1.34 22.95
N LYS A 430 -16.59 -2.21 22.43
CA LYS A 430 -16.21 -3.35 21.58
C LYS A 430 -16.66 -3.02 20.16
N PHE A 431 -15.70 -2.82 19.26
CA PHE A 431 -15.95 -2.63 17.84
C PHE A 431 -15.76 -3.96 17.11
N LEU A 432 -16.67 -4.25 16.18
CA LEU A 432 -16.54 -5.35 15.23
C LEU A 432 -16.19 -4.75 13.86
N HIS A 433 -15.17 -5.31 13.23
CA HIS A 433 -14.68 -4.88 11.92
C HIS A 433 -14.50 -6.09 11.01
N GLU A 434 -14.32 -5.85 9.71
CA GLU A 434 -13.98 -6.93 8.77
C GLU A 434 -12.65 -7.60 9.15
N GLU A 435 -12.42 -8.80 8.64
CA GLU A 435 -11.25 -9.62 8.95
C GLU A 435 -9.98 -8.99 8.37
N ILE A 436 -9.28 -8.25 9.22
CA ILE A 436 -8.05 -7.52 8.90
C ILE A 436 -6.95 -8.11 9.79
N PRO A 437 -5.85 -8.65 9.23
CA PRO A 437 -4.79 -9.25 10.05
C PRO A 437 -4.19 -8.26 11.06
N ALA A 438 -4.24 -8.61 12.34
CA ALA A 438 -3.77 -7.76 13.44
C ALA A 438 -2.25 -7.56 13.46
N ASP A 439 -1.49 -8.37 12.72
CA ASP A 439 -0.06 -8.22 12.49
C ASP A 439 0.27 -7.21 11.37
N MET A 440 -0.72 -6.83 10.55
CA MET A 440 -0.57 -5.90 9.42
C MET A 440 -1.09 -4.48 9.71
N TYR A 441 -1.92 -4.28 10.75
CA TYR A 441 -2.50 -2.97 11.09
C TYR A 441 -2.42 -2.64 12.59
N SER A 442 -1.81 -1.50 12.92
CA SER A 442 -1.82 -0.92 14.26
C SER A 442 -3.17 -0.26 14.50
N ARG A 443 -3.83 -0.66 15.57
CA ARG A 443 -5.16 -0.16 15.95
C ARG A 443 -5.03 0.74 17.15
N ARG A 444 -5.62 1.94 17.08
CA ARG A 444 -5.68 2.88 18.19
C ARG A 444 -7.14 3.28 18.44
N CYS A 445 -7.55 3.18 19.70
CA CYS A 445 -8.81 3.73 20.18
C CYS A 445 -8.66 5.25 20.23
N VAL A 446 -9.50 5.96 19.48
CA VAL A 446 -9.43 7.42 19.35
C VAL A 446 -10.81 8.04 19.56
N PHE A 447 -10.81 9.34 19.82
CA PHE A 447 -12.00 10.17 19.86
C PHE A 447 -11.78 11.47 19.09
N VAL A 448 -12.86 12.11 18.64
CA VAL A 448 -12.79 13.42 17.97
C VAL A 448 -12.39 14.48 19.01
N ASN A 449 -11.30 15.20 18.74
CA ASN A 449 -10.81 16.26 19.62
C ASN A 449 -11.61 17.55 19.40
N ASP A 450 -12.19 18.11 20.46
CA ASP A 450 -13.00 19.34 20.47
C ASP A 450 -12.42 20.39 21.44
N ASP A 451 -11.15 20.23 21.85
CA ASP A 451 -10.40 21.28 22.55
C ASP A 451 -9.95 22.34 21.54
N GLY A 452 -10.23 23.64 21.80
CA GLY A 452 -10.10 24.77 20.86
C GLY A 452 -8.70 25.18 20.36
N ASP A 453 -7.82 24.22 20.11
CA ASP A 453 -6.55 24.31 19.35
C ASP A 453 -6.55 23.19 18.28
N VAL A 454 -7.66 23.06 17.53
CA VAL A 454 -7.84 21.99 16.53
C VAL A 454 -7.23 22.38 15.18
N THR A 455 -6.58 21.41 14.54
CA THR A 455 -6.10 21.45 13.17
C THR A 455 -6.49 20.16 12.45
N GLU A 456 -6.45 20.15 11.10
CA GLU A 456 -6.71 18.94 10.29
C GLU A 456 -5.82 17.74 10.70
N GLU A 457 -4.65 18.00 11.27
CA GLU A 457 -3.68 17.01 11.75
C GLU A 457 -3.99 16.46 13.15
N ASN A 458 -4.77 17.15 14.00
CA ASN A 458 -4.98 16.76 15.41
C ASN A 458 -6.45 16.49 15.81
N GLN A 459 -7.38 16.57 14.85
CA GLN A 459 -8.83 16.34 15.02
C GLN A 459 -9.23 14.98 15.62
N TRP A 460 -8.34 13.98 15.71
CA TRP A 460 -8.55 12.79 16.54
C TRP A 460 -7.44 12.59 17.56
N SER A 461 -7.81 12.33 18.80
CA SER A 461 -6.90 12.09 19.93
C SER A 461 -7.07 10.68 20.50
N ALA A 462 -6.00 10.12 21.06
CA ALA A 462 -6.04 8.89 21.85
C ALA A 462 -6.00 9.15 23.37
N GLU A 463 -6.07 10.42 23.81
CA GLU A 463 -5.87 10.78 25.22
C GLU A 463 -6.93 10.15 26.16
N GLY A 464 -6.47 9.29 27.06
CA GLY A 464 -7.33 8.60 28.01
C GLY A 464 -8.14 7.45 27.42
N CYS A 465 -7.74 6.95 26.24
CA CYS A 465 -8.24 5.74 25.61
C CYS A 465 -7.10 4.75 25.35
N GLU A 466 -7.28 3.49 25.73
CA GLU A 466 -6.32 2.39 25.52
C GLU A 466 -7.00 1.18 24.86
N VAL A 467 -6.23 0.41 24.09
CA VAL A 467 -6.67 -0.89 23.54
C VAL A 467 -6.44 -1.96 24.61
N GLU A 468 -7.50 -2.62 25.08
CA GLU A 468 -7.40 -3.76 26.01
C GLU A 468 -7.11 -5.07 25.28
N GLU A 469 -7.81 -5.33 24.17
CA GLU A 469 -7.66 -6.54 23.36
C GLU A 469 -7.95 -6.22 21.89
N SER A 470 -7.24 -6.89 20.97
CA SER A 470 -7.50 -6.78 19.53
C SER A 470 -7.21 -8.10 18.83
N THR A 471 -8.13 -8.53 17.98
CA THR A 471 -8.08 -9.74 17.15
C THR A 471 -8.49 -9.38 15.72
N ASP A 472 -8.35 -10.29 14.75
CA ASP A 472 -8.52 -9.94 13.33
C ASP A 472 -9.90 -9.35 12.96
N THR A 473 -10.94 -9.61 13.77
CA THR A 473 -12.34 -9.17 13.53
C THR A 473 -12.93 -8.28 14.63
N CYS A 474 -12.20 -8.02 15.72
CA CYS A 474 -12.73 -7.36 16.91
C CYS A 474 -11.65 -6.61 17.68
N THR A 475 -12.02 -5.45 18.25
CA THR A 475 -11.13 -4.66 19.11
C THR A 475 -11.92 -4.07 20.27
N ILE A 476 -11.34 -4.15 21.47
CA ILE A 476 -11.91 -3.66 22.72
C ILE A 476 -11.10 -2.46 23.21
N CYS A 477 -11.78 -1.32 23.32
CA CYS A 477 -11.29 -0.05 23.82
C CYS A 477 -11.74 0.20 25.26
N SER A 478 -10.87 0.82 26.03
CA SER A 478 -11.08 1.22 27.42
C SER A 478 -10.76 2.70 27.55
N CYS A 479 -11.78 3.53 27.82
CA CYS A 479 -11.65 4.99 27.84
C CYS A 479 -12.10 5.58 29.19
N ASN A 480 -11.49 6.68 29.63
CA ASN A 480 -11.77 7.30 30.93
C ASN A 480 -12.62 8.58 30.85
N HIS A 481 -13.36 8.78 29.75
CA HIS A 481 -14.20 9.96 29.48
C HIS A 481 -15.38 9.61 28.56
N LEU A 482 -16.22 10.59 28.21
CA LEU A 482 -17.33 10.46 27.25
C LEU A 482 -17.14 11.48 26.11
N THR A 483 -17.08 10.98 24.87
CA THR A 483 -16.92 11.73 23.61
C THR A 483 -17.39 10.83 22.44
N ASN A 484 -17.18 11.25 21.19
CA ASN A 484 -17.34 10.41 19.99
C ASN A 484 -16.13 9.51 19.79
N PHE A 485 -16.29 8.19 19.87
CA PHE A 485 -15.21 7.20 19.76
C PHE A 485 -15.18 6.47 18.42
N ALA A 486 -13.99 6.16 17.94
CA ALA A 486 -13.74 5.29 16.78
C ALA A 486 -12.41 4.54 16.92
N ILE A 487 -12.13 3.63 15.99
CA ILE A 487 -10.81 3.02 15.81
C ILE A 487 -10.13 3.64 14.61
N LEU A 488 -8.93 4.19 14.84
CA LEU A 488 -7.98 4.47 13.79
C LEU A 488 -7.18 3.19 13.51
N MET A 489 -7.22 2.72 12.27
CA MET A 489 -6.38 1.66 11.74
C MET A 489 -5.27 2.29 10.90
N GLN A 490 -4.03 2.09 11.31
CA GLN A 490 -2.85 2.52 10.57
C GLN A 490 -2.17 1.24 10.07
N PRO A 491 -1.76 1.12 8.80
CA PRO A 491 -0.90 0.02 8.38
C PRO A 491 0.30 -0.05 9.33
N VAL A 492 0.60 -1.25 9.84
CA VAL A 492 1.94 -1.52 10.31
C VAL A 492 2.79 -1.51 9.05
N ASP A 493 3.38 -0.36 8.74
CA ASP A 493 4.65 -0.36 8.03
C ASP A 493 5.50 -1.40 8.76
N LEU A 494 5.90 -2.47 8.07
CA LEU A 494 6.81 -3.49 8.60
C LEU A 494 8.22 -2.89 8.66
N GLU A 495 8.35 -1.79 9.40
CA GLU A 495 9.60 -1.17 9.77
C GLU A 495 10.33 -2.19 10.63
N LEU A 496 11.32 -2.83 9.98
CA LEU A 496 12.38 -3.57 10.63
C LEU A 496 12.77 -2.81 11.89
N THR A 497 12.66 -3.45 13.05
CA THR A 497 13.01 -2.84 14.35
C THR A 497 14.37 -2.14 14.23
N ASP A 498 14.64 -1.04 14.94
CA ASP A 498 15.90 -0.28 14.80
C ASP A 498 17.17 -1.17 14.73
N ASP A 499 17.21 -2.21 15.56
CA ASP A 499 18.26 -3.24 15.58
C ASP A 499 18.35 -4.07 14.26
N GLN A 500 17.20 -4.43 13.68
CA GLN A 500 17.08 -5.17 12.42
C GLN A 500 17.44 -4.30 11.20
N GLN A 501 16.95 -3.06 11.15
CA GLN A 501 17.27 -2.11 10.07
C GLN A 501 18.77 -1.76 10.11
N GLY A 502 19.31 -1.54 11.32
CA GLY A 502 20.75 -1.40 11.55
C GLY A 502 21.54 -2.61 11.08
N ALA A 503 21.11 -3.84 11.42
CA ALA A 503 21.78 -5.06 10.99
C ALA A 503 21.82 -5.20 9.44
N LEU A 504 20.72 -4.91 8.76
CA LEU A 504 20.65 -4.98 7.29
C LEU A 504 21.55 -3.92 6.63
N TRP A 505 21.60 -2.70 7.19
CA TRP A 505 22.54 -1.66 6.78
C TRP A 505 24.00 -2.09 6.96
N TYR A 506 24.39 -2.62 8.13
CA TYR A 506 25.77 -3.08 8.38
C TYR A 506 26.17 -4.24 7.45
N ILE A 507 25.30 -5.21 7.21
CA ILE A 507 25.53 -6.30 6.25
C ILE A 507 25.78 -5.74 4.86
N THR A 508 24.95 -4.81 4.41
CA THR A 508 25.04 -4.21 3.08
C THR A 508 26.29 -3.33 2.92
N LEU A 509 26.63 -2.52 3.93
CA LEU A 509 27.79 -1.63 3.93
C LEU A 509 29.11 -2.41 3.93
N VAL A 510 29.29 -3.33 4.88
CA VAL A 510 30.52 -4.14 5.00
C VAL A 510 30.63 -5.10 3.81
N GLY A 511 29.53 -5.76 3.46
CA GLY A 511 29.45 -6.69 2.34
C GLY A 511 29.78 -6.04 1.00
N SER A 512 29.14 -4.92 0.68
CA SER A 512 29.42 -4.17 -0.56
C SER A 512 30.83 -3.58 -0.59
N SER A 513 31.37 -3.14 0.56
CA SER A 513 32.78 -2.67 0.63
C SER A 513 33.78 -3.77 0.27
N VAL A 514 33.59 -5.00 0.78
CA VAL A 514 34.40 -6.17 0.39
C VAL A 514 34.19 -6.53 -1.08
N SER A 515 32.94 -6.45 -1.56
CA SER A 515 32.56 -6.65 -2.97
C SER A 515 33.35 -5.69 -3.89
N LEU A 516 33.29 -4.38 -3.64
CA LEU A 516 34.00 -3.35 -4.38
C LEU A 516 35.52 -3.56 -4.43
N LEU A 517 36.16 -3.88 -3.29
CA LEU A 517 37.60 -4.16 -3.24
C LEU A 517 37.97 -5.40 -4.10
N SER A 518 37.14 -6.43 -4.06
CA SER A 518 37.36 -7.66 -4.84
C SER A 518 37.14 -7.46 -6.36
N LEU A 519 36.15 -6.65 -6.74
CA LEU A 519 35.88 -6.25 -8.13
C LEU A 519 37.02 -5.36 -8.67
N ALA A 520 37.46 -4.35 -7.91
CA ALA A 520 38.60 -3.50 -8.27
C ALA A 520 39.89 -4.32 -8.44
N THR A 521 40.16 -5.28 -7.55
CA THR A 521 41.30 -6.20 -7.67
C THR A 521 41.18 -7.08 -8.92
N THR A 522 39.96 -7.50 -9.29
CA THR A 522 39.71 -8.26 -10.53
C THR A 522 40.04 -7.44 -11.77
N ILE A 523 39.60 -6.17 -11.84
CA ILE A 523 39.99 -5.24 -12.92
C ILE A 523 41.51 -5.11 -12.97
N PHE A 524 42.16 -4.84 -11.85
CA PHE A 524 43.62 -4.68 -11.77
C PHE A 524 44.37 -5.89 -12.31
N LEU A 525 43.99 -7.12 -11.93
CA LEU A 525 44.62 -8.34 -12.42
C LEU A 525 44.44 -8.51 -13.94
N LEU A 526 43.25 -8.25 -14.48
CA LEU A 526 42.96 -8.38 -15.92
C LEU A 526 43.71 -7.34 -16.76
N LEU A 527 43.90 -6.12 -16.24
CA LEU A 527 44.68 -5.06 -16.88
C LEU A 527 46.19 -5.35 -16.79
N PHE A 528 46.71 -5.64 -15.60
CA PHE A 528 48.13 -5.86 -15.34
C PHE A 528 48.72 -7.03 -16.15
N PHE A 529 47.97 -8.13 -16.27
CA PHE A 529 48.38 -9.28 -17.10
C PHE A 529 47.99 -9.16 -18.58
N GLY A 530 47.33 -8.06 -19.00
CA GLY A 530 46.93 -7.84 -20.38
C GLY A 530 45.85 -8.81 -20.91
N CYS A 531 45.11 -9.47 -20.01
CA CYS A 531 44.13 -10.51 -20.34
C CYS A 531 42.87 -9.99 -21.04
N TRP A 532 42.61 -8.67 -20.98
CA TRP A 532 41.46 -7.99 -21.61
C TRP A 532 41.28 -8.22 -23.12
N LYS A 533 42.31 -8.74 -23.80
CA LYS A 533 42.26 -9.08 -25.23
C LYS A 533 41.39 -10.30 -25.55
N THR A 534 41.10 -11.18 -24.58
CA THR A 534 40.21 -12.33 -24.83
C THR A 534 38.75 -11.88 -24.73
N GLU A 535 37.89 -12.36 -25.65
CA GLU A 535 36.46 -11.98 -25.68
C GLU A 535 35.77 -12.26 -24.33
N ARG A 536 36.18 -13.31 -23.61
CA ARG A 536 35.67 -13.60 -22.26
C ARG A 536 36.05 -12.52 -21.25
N SER A 537 37.33 -12.12 -21.24
CA SER A 537 37.82 -11.10 -20.32
C SER A 537 37.26 -9.72 -20.65
N PHE A 538 36.95 -9.43 -21.92
CA PHE A 538 36.24 -8.21 -22.32
C PHE A 538 34.81 -8.14 -21.77
N LEU A 539 34.01 -9.22 -21.91
CA LEU A 539 32.66 -9.28 -21.33
C LEU A 539 32.72 -9.18 -19.79
N LEU A 540 33.63 -9.93 -19.16
CA LEU A 540 33.83 -9.90 -17.71
C LEU A 540 34.24 -8.50 -17.20
N MET A 541 35.11 -7.79 -17.93
CA MET A 541 35.53 -6.43 -17.57
C MET A 541 34.34 -5.45 -17.56
N ASN A 542 33.49 -5.48 -18.59
CA ASN A 542 32.32 -4.60 -18.64
C ASN A 542 31.27 -4.96 -17.57
N LEU A 543 31.04 -6.26 -17.31
CA LEU A 543 30.18 -6.70 -16.21
C LEU A 543 30.68 -6.20 -14.84
N VAL A 544 31.98 -6.37 -14.56
CA VAL A 544 32.61 -5.92 -13.31
C VAL A 544 32.55 -4.39 -13.18
N LEU A 545 32.75 -3.65 -14.28
CA LEU A 545 32.63 -2.19 -14.32
C LEU A 545 31.19 -1.72 -14.04
N ALA A 546 30.19 -2.35 -14.65
CA ALA A 546 28.77 -2.04 -14.40
C ALA A 546 28.36 -2.34 -12.95
N LEU A 547 28.79 -3.48 -12.39
CA LEU A 547 28.54 -3.83 -10.99
C LEU A 547 29.23 -2.86 -10.02
N MET A 548 30.47 -2.44 -10.29
CA MET A 548 31.15 -1.43 -9.47
C MET A 548 30.45 -0.07 -9.51
N ALA A 549 30.01 0.37 -10.68
CA ALA A 549 29.24 1.61 -10.82
C ALA A 549 27.92 1.53 -10.04
N ALA A 550 27.15 0.45 -10.21
CA ALA A 550 25.90 0.21 -9.49
C ALA A 550 26.09 0.25 -7.96
N GLN A 551 27.08 -0.47 -7.43
CA GLN A 551 27.36 -0.52 -5.99
C GLN A 551 27.84 0.83 -5.43
N VAL A 552 28.67 1.58 -6.17
CA VAL A 552 29.12 2.92 -5.74
C VAL A 552 27.95 3.91 -5.72
N THR A 553 27.12 3.94 -6.78
CA THR A 553 25.95 4.84 -6.82
C THR A 553 24.93 4.46 -5.74
N PHE A 554 24.71 3.18 -5.50
CA PHE A 554 23.84 2.69 -4.41
C PHE A 554 24.33 3.17 -3.04
N LEU A 555 25.57 2.85 -2.66
CA LEU A 555 26.12 3.19 -1.34
C LEU A 555 26.24 4.70 -1.10
N ALA A 556 26.57 5.48 -2.13
CA ALA A 556 26.79 6.93 -2.00
C ALA A 556 25.50 7.76 -2.15
N GLY A 557 24.46 7.20 -2.79
CA GLY A 557 23.32 7.98 -3.26
C GLY A 557 21.96 7.60 -2.68
N ILE A 558 21.72 6.36 -2.23
CA ILE A 558 20.36 5.90 -1.90
C ILE A 558 19.64 6.76 -0.84
N ASN A 559 20.40 7.35 0.08
CA ASN A 559 19.91 8.22 1.16
C ASN A 559 20.04 9.73 0.86
N ALA A 560 20.15 10.13 -0.42
CA ALA A 560 20.32 11.52 -0.83
C ALA A 560 19.00 12.28 -1.01
N THR A 561 18.03 12.05 -0.10
CA THR A 561 16.64 12.54 -0.18
C THR A 561 16.52 14.07 -0.01
N ASN A 562 17.45 14.72 0.69
CA ASN A 562 17.46 16.17 0.96
C ASN A 562 17.40 17.09 -0.28
N ASN A 563 17.58 16.57 -1.50
CA ASN A 563 17.41 17.33 -2.73
C ASN A 563 16.79 16.42 -3.80
N GLN A 564 15.51 16.66 -4.11
CA GLN A 564 14.70 15.99 -5.12
C GLN A 564 15.41 15.80 -6.46
N THR A 565 16.13 16.82 -6.96
CA THR A 565 16.88 16.71 -8.23
C THR A 565 18.06 15.74 -8.12
N THR A 566 18.78 15.77 -7.00
CA THR A 566 19.88 14.83 -6.72
C THR A 566 19.36 13.41 -6.54
N CYS A 567 18.29 13.25 -5.76
CA CYS A 567 17.67 11.96 -5.46
C CYS A 567 17.18 11.26 -6.74
N ARG A 568 16.47 12.00 -7.60
CA ARG A 568 16.04 11.52 -8.91
C ARG A 568 17.20 11.20 -9.86
N ALA A 569 18.25 12.03 -9.89
CA ALA A 569 19.45 11.74 -10.69
C ALA A 569 20.15 10.45 -10.22
N VAL A 570 20.22 10.23 -8.90
CA VAL A 570 20.70 8.99 -8.30
C VAL A 570 19.80 7.81 -8.70
N ALA A 571 18.48 7.90 -8.54
CA ALA A 571 17.55 6.82 -8.86
C ALA A 571 17.69 6.37 -10.34
N ILE A 572 17.81 7.33 -11.27
CA ILE A 572 18.09 7.08 -12.69
C ILE A 572 19.42 6.35 -12.90
N LEU A 573 20.48 6.75 -12.20
CA LEU A 573 21.81 6.11 -12.30
C LEU A 573 21.82 4.71 -11.69
N ILE A 574 21.20 4.48 -10.54
CA ILE A 574 21.08 3.17 -9.90
C ILE A 574 20.28 2.24 -10.84
N HIS A 575 19.15 2.70 -11.39
CA HIS A 575 18.36 1.93 -12.36
C HIS A 575 19.21 1.54 -13.58
N TYR A 576 19.88 2.51 -14.21
CA TYR A 576 20.71 2.26 -15.39
C TYR A 576 21.85 1.27 -15.12
N PHE A 577 22.64 1.45 -14.05
CA PHE A 577 23.81 0.61 -13.80
C PHE A 577 23.44 -0.82 -13.36
N PHE A 578 22.42 -1.00 -12.53
CA PHE A 578 21.95 -2.35 -12.21
C PHE A 578 21.39 -3.03 -13.46
N LEU A 579 20.54 -2.35 -14.25
CA LEU A 579 19.99 -2.93 -15.48
C LEU A 579 21.10 -3.27 -16.49
N ALA A 580 22.10 -2.41 -16.65
CA ALA A 580 23.30 -2.71 -17.46
C ALA A 580 24.05 -3.95 -16.96
N SER A 581 24.19 -4.13 -15.65
CA SER A 581 24.80 -5.35 -15.09
C SER A 581 24.05 -6.62 -15.52
N PHE A 582 22.70 -6.60 -15.56
CA PHE A 582 21.89 -7.72 -16.05
C PHE A 582 22.07 -7.99 -17.54
N PHE A 583 22.06 -6.96 -18.38
CA PHE A 583 22.33 -7.12 -19.81
C PHE A 583 23.74 -7.69 -20.06
N TRP A 584 24.74 -7.31 -19.26
CA TRP A 584 26.08 -7.90 -19.30
C TRP A 584 26.13 -9.35 -18.77
N MET A 585 25.36 -9.70 -17.74
CA MET A 585 25.20 -11.09 -17.29
C MET A 585 24.56 -11.96 -18.38
N MET A 586 23.54 -11.46 -19.10
CA MET A 586 22.95 -12.18 -20.23
C MET A 586 23.92 -12.30 -21.41
N ALA A 587 24.68 -11.26 -21.75
CA ALA A 587 25.73 -11.33 -22.77
C ALA A 587 26.76 -12.41 -22.42
N HIS A 588 27.17 -12.52 -21.16
CA HIS A 588 28.09 -13.55 -20.69
C HIS A 588 27.47 -14.96 -20.75
N GLY A 589 26.18 -15.10 -20.45
CA GLY A 589 25.44 -16.35 -20.66
C GLY A 589 25.39 -16.77 -22.14
N ILE A 590 25.02 -15.85 -23.03
CA ILE A 590 24.97 -16.08 -24.48
C ILE A 590 26.35 -16.47 -25.03
N GLN A 591 27.43 -15.81 -24.57
CA GLN A 591 28.80 -16.20 -24.94
C GLN A 591 29.12 -17.64 -24.51
N LEU A 592 28.74 -18.03 -23.29
CA LEU A 592 28.96 -19.38 -22.78
C LEU A 592 28.21 -20.44 -23.62
N PHE A 593 26.95 -20.15 -23.98
CA PHE A 593 26.16 -21.00 -24.88
C PHE A 593 26.83 -21.18 -26.25
N PHE A 594 27.29 -20.10 -26.88
CA PHE A 594 27.99 -20.19 -28.18
C PHE A 594 29.30 -20.96 -28.08
N LYS A 595 30.09 -20.79 -27.01
CA LYS A 595 31.33 -21.58 -26.81
C LYS A 595 31.08 -23.07 -26.63
N VAL A 596 29.98 -23.46 -25.99
CA VAL A 596 29.59 -24.87 -25.85
C VAL A 596 29.14 -25.48 -27.19
N LYS A 597 28.46 -24.73 -28.07
CA LYS A 597 28.06 -25.23 -29.40
C LYS A 597 29.15 -25.13 -30.47
N SER A 598 30.05 -24.14 -30.43
CA SER A 598 30.97 -23.79 -31.52
C SER A 598 32.31 -24.53 -31.50
N VAL A 599 32.38 -25.76 -30.97
CA VAL A 599 33.63 -26.54 -30.83
C VAL A 599 34.27 -26.91 -32.19
N PHE A 600 33.58 -26.71 -33.31
CA PHE A 600 34.02 -27.11 -34.66
C PHE A 600 33.92 -26.03 -35.75
N SER A 601 33.81 -24.73 -35.43
CA SER A 601 33.83 -23.67 -36.46
C SER A 601 34.57 -22.41 -36.00
N ALA A 602 35.13 -21.68 -36.96
CA ALA A 602 35.99 -20.52 -36.72
C ALA A 602 35.26 -19.39 -35.98
N THR A 603 35.85 -18.92 -34.88
CA THR A 603 35.26 -17.91 -34.00
C THR A 603 35.24 -16.52 -34.64
N ARG A 604 34.06 -16.06 -35.08
CA ARG A 604 33.79 -14.64 -35.35
C ARG A 604 33.93 -13.84 -34.06
N ASP A 605 34.67 -12.74 -34.10
CA ASP A 605 34.78 -11.77 -33.01
C ASP A 605 33.46 -10.99 -32.87
N ARG A 606 32.82 -11.04 -31.69
CA ARG A 606 31.51 -10.39 -31.44
C ARG A 606 31.56 -9.28 -30.38
N ARG A 607 32.76 -8.77 -30.03
CA ARG A 607 32.89 -7.76 -28.95
C ARG A 607 32.03 -6.50 -29.16
N VAL A 608 31.91 -6.00 -30.40
CA VAL A 608 31.10 -4.81 -30.72
C VAL A 608 29.61 -5.08 -30.54
N GLU A 609 29.12 -6.24 -31.01
CA GLU A 609 27.72 -6.66 -30.84
C GLU A 609 27.34 -6.73 -29.36
N PHE A 610 28.18 -7.37 -28.53
CA PHE A 610 27.95 -7.44 -27.09
C PHE A 610 28.08 -6.09 -26.37
N PHE A 611 28.97 -5.20 -26.83
CA PHE A 611 29.13 -3.86 -26.25
C PHE A 611 27.92 -2.95 -26.48
N LEU A 612 27.40 -2.93 -27.73
CA LEU A 612 26.15 -2.25 -28.03
C LEU A 612 24.99 -2.88 -27.24
N PHE A 613 24.94 -4.22 -27.17
CA PHE A 613 23.91 -4.92 -26.43
C PHE A 613 23.88 -4.55 -24.94
N GLY A 614 25.06 -4.58 -24.28
CA GLY A 614 25.19 -4.41 -22.84
C GLY A 614 25.03 -2.99 -22.31
N TRP A 615 25.25 -1.96 -23.13
CA TRP A 615 25.13 -0.55 -22.72
C TRP A 615 23.92 0.18 -23.32
N ILE A 616 23.55 -0.08 -24.58
CA ILE A 616 22.51 0.71 -25.27
C ILE A 616 21.10 0.29 -24.86
N ASN A 617 20.81 -1.01 -24.71
CA ASN A 617 19.46 -1.46 -24.33
C ASN A 617 19.02 -1.00 -22.92
N PRO A 618 19.87 -1.08 -21.86
CA PRO A 618 19.55 -0.47 -20.57
C PRO A 618 19.27 1.03 -20.70
N GLY A 619 20.10 1.75 -21.47
CA GLY A 619 19.93 3.19 -21.69
C GLY A 619 18.60 3.52 -22.35
N ALA A 620 18.20 2.76 -23.38
CA ALA A 620 16.91 2.92 -24.04
C ALA A 620 15.72 2.71 -23.08
N ILE A 621 15.76 1.68 -22.24
CA ILE A 621 14.72 1.42 -21.23
C ILE A 621 14.62 2.59 -20.24
N VAL A 622 15.76 3.05 -19.69
CA VAL A 622 15.78 4.15 -18.73
C VAL A 622 15.35 5.49 -19.36
N ILE A 623 15.71 5.77 -20.62
CA ILE A 623 15.26 6.97 -21.36
C ILE A 623 13.74 6.93 -21.56
N VAL A 624 13.15 5.80 -21.97
CA VAL A 624 11.70 5.68 -22.11
C VAL A 624 11.01 5.83 -20.75
N THR A 625 11.51 5.15 -19.72
CA THR A 625 10.93 5.19 -18.36
C THR A 625 10.93 6.61 -17.78
N SER A 626 12.06 7.33 -17.89
CA SER A 626 12.19 8.72 -17.42
C SER A 626 11.46 9.75 -18.30
N GLY A 627 11.15 9.42 -19.55
CA GLY A 627 10.35 10.25 -20.45
C GLY A 627 8.84 10.11 -20.28
N VAL A 628 8.34 8.96 -19.80
CA VAL A 628 6.90 8.69 -19.63
C VAL A 628 6.37 9.26 -18.30
N LYS A 629 6.97 8.88 -17.16
CA LYS A 629 6.61 9.43 -15.85
C LYS A 629 7.88 9.94 -15.14
N PRO A 630 8.28 11.19 -15.41
CA PRO A 630 9.49 11.79 -14.83
C PRO A 630 9.57 11.68 -13.31
N ASP A 631 8.42 11.78 -12.64
CA ASP A 631 8.33 11.92 -11.19
C ASP A 631 8.16 10.55 -10.48
N GLY A 632 8.02 9.45 -11.24
CA GLY A 632 8.02 8.08 -10.70
C GLY A 632 9.40 7.54 -10.30
N TYR A 633 10.40 8.43 -10.19
CA TYR A 633 11.79 8.17 -9.75
C TYR A 633 12.07 8.72 -8.34
N GLU A 634 11.00 8.98 -7.59
CA GLU A 634 11.03 9.56 -6.26
C GLU A 634 10.16 8.73 -5.32
N ILE A 635 10.69 8.48 -4.13
CA ILE A 635 10.00 7.91 -2.97
C ILE A 635 10.53 8.71 -1.77
N GLU A 636 9.66 9.17 -0.89
CA GLU A 636 10.02 10.05 0.23
C GLU A 636 11.09 9.42 1.15
N LYS A 637 11.03 8.10 1.37
CA LYS A 637 11.95 7.36 2.23
C LYS A 637 13.32 7.04 1.56
N TYR A 638 13.45 6.96 0.22
CA TYR A 638 14.72 6.58 -0.45
C TYR A 638 14.75 6.84 -1.97
N CYS A 639 15.95 7.06 -2.53
CA CYS A 639 16.13 7.44 -3.94
C CYS A 639 16.03 6.26 -4.93
N TRP A 640 14.80 5.81 -5.22
CA TRP A 640 14.49 4.69 -6.11
C TRP A 640 13.20 4.89 -6.94
N LEU A 641 12.83 3.91 -7.77
CA LEU A 641 11.59 3.93 -8.56
C LEU A 641 10.39 3.59 -7.68
N SER A 642 9.33 4.42 -7.73
CA SER A 642 8.08 4.18 -6.99
C SER A 642 7.44 2.83 -7.36
N THR A 643 6.92 2.18 -6.32
CA THR A 643 6.15 0.94 -6.38
C THR A 643 4.70 1.15 -6.80
N ASP A 644 4.15 2.32 -6.49
CA ASP A 644 2.70 2.54 -6.32
C ASP A 644 2.04 2.76 -7.68
N ASP A 645 2.75 3.43 -8.60
CA ASP A 645 2.40 3.54 -10.02
C ASP A 645 2.77 2.32 -10.87
N GLY A 646 3.34 1.27 -10.27
CA GLY A 646 3.92 0.14 -11.01
C GLY A 646 5.17 0.49 -11.82
N MET A 647 5.75 1.69 -11.65
CA MET A 647 6.98 2.12 -12.35
C MET A 647 8.16 1.18 -12.09
N VAL A 648 8.22 0.57 -10.91
CA VAL A 648 9.18 -0.49 -10.54
C VAL A 648 9.23 -1.67 -11.54
N TYR A 649 8.14 -1.97 -12.26
CA TYR A 649 8.11 -3.03 -13.29
C TYR A 649 8.98 -2.72 -14.51
N ALA A 650 9.31 -1.45 -14.77
CA ALA A 650 10.29 -1.07 -15.80
C ALA A 650 11.69 -1.65 -15.53
N PHE A 651 12.02 -1.90 -14.25
CA PHE A 651 13.22 -2.62 -13.83
C PHE A 651 12.97 -4.13 -13.66
N ILE A 652 11.93 -4.51 -12.89
CA ILE A 652 11.69 -5.93 -12.54
C ILE A 652 11.39 -6.80 -13.76
N GLY A 653 10.60 -6.30 -14.73
CA GLY A 653 10.22 -7.06 -15.93
C GLY A 653 11.42 -7.51 -16.77
N PRO A 654 12.29 -6.59 -17.24
CA PRO A 654 13.52 -6.93 -17.94
C PRO A 654 14.47 -7.84 -17.14
N VAL A 655 14.58 -7.61 -15.82
CA VAL A 655 15.40 -8.44 -14.93
C VAL A 655 14.90 -9.88 -14.87
N LEU A 656 13.60 -10.09 -14.67
CA LEU A 656 12.98 -11.41 -14.60
C LEU A 656 13.16 -12.17 -15.93
N PHE A 657 12.95 -11.49 -17.07
CA PHE A 657 13.19 -12.06 -18.40
C PHE A 657 14.64 -12.53 -18.57
N ILE A 658 15.62 -11.68 -18.21
CA ILE A 658 17.06 -12.01 -18.28
C ILE A 658 17.41 -13.20 -17.40
N VAL A 659 16.90 -13.24 -16.16
CA VAL A 659 17.17 -14.32 -15.21
C VAL A 659 16.61 -15.65 -15.72
N VAL A 660 15.40 -15.67 -16.29
CA VAL A 660 14.80 -16.85 -16.92
C VAL A 660 15.64 -17.34 -18.11
N VAL A 661 16.05 -16.45 -19.01
CA VAL A 661 16.93 -16.80 -20.15
C VAL A 661 18.27 -17.38 -19.66
N ASN A 662 18.87 -16.77 -18.64
CA ASN A 662 20.13 -17.23 -18.05
C ASN A 662 20.00 -18.58 -17.34
N PHE A 663 18.85 -18.87 -16.72
CA PHE A 663 18.55 -20.18 -16.15
C PHE A 663 18.47 -21.27 -17.23
N PHE A 664 17.78 -21.00 -18.36
CA PHE A 664 17.75 -21.93 -19.49
C PHE A 664 19.14 -22.17 -20.11
N ILE A 665 19.95 -21.11 -20.24
CA ILE A 665 21.35 -21.20 -20.69
C ILE A 665 22.16 -22.07 -19.72
N LEU A 666 22.05 -21.85 -18.41
CA LEU A 666 22.75 -22.61 -17.37
C LEU A 666 22.38 -24.10 -17.47
N PHE A 667 21.08 -24.42 -17.55
CA PHE A 667 20.60 -25.79 -17.73
C PHE A 667 21.16 -26.46 -18.99
N PHE A 668 21.15 -25.77 -20.14
CA PHE A 668 21.70 -26.30 -21.39
C PHE A 668 23.21 -26.53 -21.30
N VAL A 669 23.96 -25.61 -20.69
CA VAL A 669 25.41 -25.70 -20.50
C VAL A 669 25.75 -26.86 -19.56
N ILE A 670 25.05 -27.02 -18.44
CA ILE A 670 25.26 -28.14 -17.51
C ILE A 670 24.95 -29.47 -18.20
N LYS A 671 23.78 -29.59 -18.86
CA LYS A 671 23.40 -30.80 -19.62
C LYS A 671 24.48 -31.18 -20.64
N THR A 672 24.98 -30.21 -21.39
CA THR A 672 26.02 -30.46 -22.39
C THR A 672 27.35 -30.84 -21.72
N PHE A 673 27.76 -30.14 -20.65
CA PHE A 673 28.97 -30.42 -19.90
C PHE A 673 28.97 -31.82 -19.26
N MET A 674 27.83 -32.27 -18.72
CA MET A 674 27.67 -33.62 -18.18
C MET A 674 27.69 -34.70 -19.29
N SER A 675 27.26 -34.35 -20.51
CA SER A 675 27.28 -35.21 -21.70
C SER A 675 28.68 -35.36 -22.34
N ILE A 676 29.68 -34.55 -21.95
CA ILE A 676 31.05 -34.68 -22.46
C ILE A 676 31.66 -36.02 -21.99
N LYS A 677 32.19 -36.81 -22.94
CA LYS A 677 32.79 -38.16 -22.71
C LYS A 677 33.79 -38.24 -21.55
N ALA A 678 34.49 -37.15 -21.23
CA ALA A 678 35.42 -37.05 -20.10
C ALA A 678 34.75 -37.03 -18.71
N ASN A 679 33.47 -36.64 -18.63
CA ASN A 679 32.66 -36.68 -17.41
C ASN A 679 31.85 -37.99 -17.30
N CYS A 680 31.53 -38.66 -18.41
CA CYS A 680 30.85 -39.96 -18.40
C CYS A 680 31.64 -41.06 -17.65
N LYS A 681 32.98 -40.98 -17.63
CA LYS A 681 33.88 -41.96 -16.97
C LYS A 681 34.06 -41.77 -15.46
N LYS A 682 33.45 -40.75 -14.84
CA LYS A 682 33.55 -40.48 -13.39
C LYS A 682 32.46 -41.22 -12.62
N SER A 683 32.67 -41.47 -11.32
CA SER A 683 31.58 -41.98 -10.46
C SER A 683 30.49 -40.92 -10.28
N ASP A 684 29.27 -41.32 -9.94
CA ASP A 684 28.14 -40.38 -9.92
C ASP A 684 28.30 -39.28 -8.85
N ILE A 685 28.89 -39.62 -7.70
CA ILE A 685 29.31 -38.63 -6.67
C ILE A 685 30.30 -37.61 -7.26
N GLN A 686 31.25 -38.03 -8.09
CA GLN A 686 32.20 -37.14 -8.76
C GLN A 686 31.55 -36.32 -9.88
N LYS A 687 30.55 -36.86 -10.59
CA LYS A 687 29.73 -36.11 -11.56
C LYS A 687 28.94 -35.01 -10.86
N THR A 688 28.22 -35.34 -9.78
CA THR A 688 27.45 -34.37 -8.98
C THR A 688 28.35 -33.30 -8.37
N LYS A 689 29.49 -33.66 -7.78
CA LYS A 689 30.47 -32.69 -7.25
C LYS A 689 31.04 -31.76 -8.34
N ALA A 690 31.27 -32.27 -9.55
CA ALA A 690 31.70 -31.46 -10.68
C ALA A 690 30.57 -30.54 -11.20
N GLY A 691 29.32 -31.01 -11.21
CA GLY A 691 28.13 -30.23 -11.55
C GLY A 691 27.91 -29.08 -10.58
N ILE A 692 27.87 -29.36 -9.26
CA ILE A 692 27.73 -28.35 -8.21
C ILE A 692 28.85 -27.30 -8.30
N ARG A 693 30.11 -27.73 -8.52
CA ARG A 693 31.22 -26.79 -8.72
C ARG A 693 31.04 -25.92 -9.98
N ALA A 694 30.51 -26.48 -11.07
CA ALA A 694 30.20 -25.71 -12.27
C ALA A 694 29.06 -24.70 -12.02
N CYS A 695 27.99 -25.10 -11.32
CA CYS A 695 26.92 -24.20 -10.90
C CYS A 695 27.46 -23.04 -10.05
N ALA A 696 28.23 -23.33 -9.00
CA ALA A 696 28.79 -22.31 -8.10
C ALA A 696 29.74 -21.32 -8.81
N VAL A 697 30.45 -21.77 -9.85
CA VAL A 697 31.29 -20.90 -10.70
C VAL A 697 30.44 -20.04 -11.65
N LEU A 698 29.34 -20.55 -12.18
CA LEU A 698 28.54 -19.86 -13.20
C LEU A 698 27.44 -18.96 -12.62
N MET A 699 26.88 -19.32 -11.45
CA MET A 699 25.76 -18.64 -10.81
C MET A 699 26.00 -17.13 -10.59
N PRO A 700 27.17 -16.64 -10.13
CA PRO A 700 27.43 -15.21 -9.94
C PRO A 700 27.54 -14.40 -11.25
N LEU A 701 27.79 -15.06 -12.38
CA LEU A 701 27.91 -14.44 -13.71
C LEU A 701 26.57 -14.38 -14.47
N LEU A 702 25.57 -15.11 -14.00
CA LEU A 702 24.28 -15.29 -14.67
C LEU A 702 23.12 -14.61 -13.94
N GLY A 703 23.38 -13.96 -12.80
CA GLY A 703 22.38 -13.19 -12.07
C GLY A 703 21.29 -14.02 -11.38
N VAL A 704 21.40 -15.36 -11.38
CA VAL A 704 20.37 -16.27 -10.82
C VAL A 704 20.12 -16.04 -9.33
N THR A 705 21.11 -15.47 -8.61
CA THR A 705 20.99 -15.01 -7.22
C THR A 705 19.89 -13.97 -7.00
N TRP A 706 19.53 -13.20 -8.03
CA TRP A 706 18.50 -12.16 -7.95
C TRP A 706 17.07 -12.71 -7.90
N LEU A 707 16.85 -14.01 -8.11
CA LEU A 707 15.56 -14.65 -7.79
C LEU A 707 15.19 -14.50 -6.30
N VAL A 708 16.19 -14.50 -5.41
CA VAL A 708 15.97 -14.19 -3.99
C VAL A 708 15.52 -12.74 -3.81
N GLY A 709 16.09 -11.82 -4.61
CA GLY A 709 15.72 -10.41 -4.62
C GLY A 709 14.27 -10.17 -5.05
N VAL A 710 13.76 -10.92 -6.02
CA VAL A 710 12.34 -10.83 -6.46
C VAL A 710 11.39 -11.26 -5.33
N ILE A 711 11.72 -12.32 -4.58
CA ILE A 711 10.93 -12.74 -3.41
C ILE A 711 11.03 -11.68 -2.30
N ALA A 712 12.22 -11.10 -2.10
CA ALA A 712 12.50 -10.08 -1.10
C ALA A 712 11.90 -8.68 -1.37
N VAL A 713 11.22 -8.47 -2.51
CA VAL A 713 10.46 -7.22 -2.78
C VAL A 713 9.23 -7.11 -1.87
N ASP A 714 8.65 -8.24 -1.48
CA ASP A 714 7.52 -8.28 -0.54
C ASP A 714 8.01 -7.94 0.88
N GLN A 715 7.43 -6.90 1.48
CA GLN A 715 7.81 -6.39 2.81
C GLN A 715 7.57 -7.42 3.92
N THR A 716 6.67 -8.39 3.71
CA THR A 716 6.41 -9.50 4.65
C THR A 716 7.57 -10.50 4.74
N THR A 717 8.54 -10.46 3.81
CA THR A 717 9.55 -11.52 3.61
C THR A 717 10.93 -11.21 4.20
N VAL A 718 11.00 -10.58 5.39
CA VAL A 718 12.23 -10.15 6.08
C VAL A 718 13.43 -11.13 5.97
N PRO A 719 13.30 -12.47 6.17
CA PRO A 719 14.43 -13.39 6.01
C PRO A 719 15.03 -13.42 4.60
N PHE A 720 14.22 -13.23 3.56
CA PHE A 720 14.68 -13.19 2.17
C PHE A 720 15.44 -11.91 1.85
N GLN A 721 15.11 -10.78 2.50
CA GLN A 721 15.88 -9.53 2.39
C GLN A 721 17.31 -9.71 2.95
N TYR A 722 17.46 -10.35 4.12
CA TYR A 722 18.79 -10.69 4.67
C TYR A 722 19.59 -11.64 3.76
N ILE A 723 18.94 -12.70 3.24
CA ILE A 723 19.59 -13.63 2.31
C ILE A 723 20.00 -12.92 1.02
N PHE A 724 19.14 -12.06 0.47
CA PHE A 724 19.43 -11.27 -0.71
C PHE A 724 20.62 -10.32 -0.49
N ALA A 725 20.61 -9.54 0.58
CA ALA A 725 21.70 -8.63 0.94
C ALA A 725 23.04 -9.36 1.11
N ALA A 726 23.05 -10.50 1.79
CA ALA A 726 24.24 -11.32 1.98
C ALA A 726 24.77 -11.94 0.67
N VAL A 727 23.87 -12.48 -0.17
CA VAL A 727 24.24 -13.12 -1.44
C VAL A 727 24.70 -12.09 -2.49
N ASN A 728 24.06 -10.92 -2.55
CA ASN A 728 24.44 -9.82 -3.44
C ASN A 728 25.81 -9.24 -3.03
N SER A 729 26.01 -8.99 -1.73
CA SER A 729 27.31 -8.61 -1.16
C SER A 729 28.43 -9.60 -1.53
N ALA A 730 28.16 -10.91 -1.46
CA ALA A 730 29.13 -11.95 -1.81
C ALA A 730 29.39 -12.10 -3.33
N GLN A 731 28.56 -11.52 -4.20
CA GLN A 731 28.65 -11.74 -5.66
C GLN A 731 30.00 -11.30 -6.23
N GLY A 732 30.51 -10.11 -5.86
CA GLY A 732 31.81 -9.61 -6.30
C GLY A 732 32.97 -10.48 -5.83
N LEU A 733 32.93 -10.97 -4.58
CA LEU A 733 33.94 -11.85 -4.02
C LEU A 733 34.01 -13.19 -4.76
N PHE A 734 32.85 -13.77 -5.14
CA PHE A 734 32.83 -14.98 -5.96
C PHE A 734 33.37 -14.73 -7.38
N ILE A 735 33.06 -13.58 -8.00
CA ILE A 735 33.65 -13.19 -9.29
C ILE A 735 35.19 -13.13 -9.19
N PHE A 736 35.73 -12.49 -8.15
CA PHE A 736 37.18 -12.44 -7.91
C PHE A 736 37.81 -13.83 -7.72
N ILE A 737 37.23 -14.68 -6.88
CA ILE A 737 37.78 -16.02 -6.57
C ILE A 737 37.74 -16.95 -7.79
N PHE A 738 36.64 -16.96 -8.55
CA PHE A 738 36.44 -17.91 -9.65
C PHE A 738 36.87 -17.38 -11.03
N HIS A 739 36.84 -16.06 -11.26
CA HIS A 739 37.11 -15.43 -12.56
C HIS A 739 38.23 -14.38 -12.55
N GLY A 740 38.70 -13.97 -11.38
CA GLY A 740 40.01 -13.33 -11.19
C GLY A 740 41.11 -14.38 -10.99
N ILE A 741 41.20 -14.95 -9.79
CA ILE A 741 42.28 -15.88 -9.38
C ILE A 741 42.24 -17.20 -10.16
N GLN A 742 41.07 -17.83 -10.29
CA GLN A 742 40.96 -19.14 -10.95
C GLN A 742 40.92 -19.07 -12.49
N ASN A 743 41.03 -17.89 -13.09
CA ASN A 743 41.05 -17.72 -14.54
C ASN A 743 42.33 -18.30 -15.15
N GLU A 744 42.20 -19.16 -16.17
CA GLU A 744 43.35 -19.79 -16.82
C GLU A 744 44.21 -18.78 -17.61
N ASP A 745 43.61 -17.74 -18.20
CA ASP A 745 44.35 -16.66 -18.87
C ASP A 745 45.27 -15.92 -17.87
N VAL A 746 44.76 -15.66 -16.66
CA VAL A 746 45.49 -14.99 -15.58
C VAL A 746 46.54 -15.93 -14.97
N LYS A 747 46.19 -17.19 -14.68
CA LYS A 747 47.14 -18.22 -14.20
C LYS A 747 48.30 -18.41 -15.16
N GLU A 748 48.04 -18.48 -16.46
CA GLU A 748 49.09 -18.68 -17.45
C GLU A 748 49.99 -17.45 -17.54
N SER A 749 49.42 -16.25 -17.60
CA SER A 749 50.17 -14.99 -17.56
C SER A 749 51.00 -14.84 -16.29
N PHE A 750 50.47 -15.24 -15.12
CA PHE A 750 51.20 -15.27 -13.86
C PHE A 750 52.34 -16.30 -13.86
N ARG A 751 52.14 -17.51 -14.42
CA ARG A 751 53.21 -18.51 -14.61
C ARG A 751 54.32 -17.95 -15.52
N ARG A 752 53.95 -17.29 -16.63
CA ARG A 752 54.87 -16.63 -17.57
C ARG A 752 55.62 -15.46 -16.93
N TYR A 753 54.97 -14.68 -16.06
CA TYR A 753 55.60 -13.63 -15.27
C TYR A 753 56.62 -14.20 -14.27
N ARG A 754 56.21 -15.22 -13.50
CA ARG A 754 57.08 -15.87 -12.50
C ARG A 754 58.27 -16.60 -13.14
N SER A 755 58.11 -17.21 -14.31
CA SER A 755 59.23 -17.82 -15.03
C SER A 755 60.20 -16.77 -15.57
N ARG A 756 59.71 -15.65 -16.12
CA ARG A 756 60.55 -14.50 -16.52
C ARG A 756 61.31 -13.92 -15.33
N ALA A 757 60.64 -13.70 -14.20
CA ALA A 757 61.26 -13.19 -12.96
C ALA A 757 62.35 -14.12 -12.41
N LYS A 758 62.14 -15.44 -12.47
CA LYS A 758 63.14 -16.45 -12.07
C LYS A 758 64.32 -16.51 -13.05
N VAL A 759 64.07 -16.34 -14.35
CA VAL A 759 65.14 -16.27 -15.37
C VAL A 759 65.96 -14.97 -15.24
N SER A 760 65.33 -13.84 -14.87
CA SER A 760 66.06 -12.60 -14.58
C SER A 760 66.92 -12.71 -13.32
N SER A 761 66.42 -13.30 -12.22
CA SER A 761 67.25 -13.45 -11.00
C SER A 761 68.46 -14.36 -11.25
N LEU A 762 68.26 -15.50 -11.94
CA LEU A 762 69.35 -16.41 -12.31
C LEU A 762 70.38 -15.75 -13.25
N ARG A 763 69.97 -14.81 -14.12
CA ARG A 763 70.89 -14.00 -14.94
C ARG A 763 71.71 -13.02 -14.10
N THR A 764 71.12 -12.43 -13.05
CA THR A 764 71.83 -11.55 -12.12
C THR A 764 72.86 -12.33 -11.30
N ASP A 765 72.49 -13.50 -10.75
CA ASP A 765 73.41 -14.37 -10.01
C ASP A 765 74.56 -14.88 -10.90
N SER A 766 74.25 -15.29 -12.14
CA SER A 766 75.27 -15.72 -13.12
C SER A 766 76.23 -14.58 -13.48
N SER A 767 75.73 -13.34 -13.52
CA SER A 767 76.53 -12.15 -13.81
C SER A 767 77.46 -11.78 -12.64
N HIS A 768 76.99 -11.86 -11.39
CA HIS A 768 77.84 -11.76 -10.19
C HIS A 768 78.90 -12.86 -10.12
N SER A 769 78.52 -14.10 -10.47
CA SER A 769 79.42 -15.25 -10.49
C SER A 769 80.51 -15.11 -11.55
N ALA A 770 80.15 -14.65 -12.76
CA ALA A 770 81.10 -14.36 -13.83
C ALA A 770 82.02 -13.17 -13.51
N LEU A 771 81.51 -12.14 -12.81
CA LEU A 771 82.33 -11.01 -12.34
C LEU A 771 83.38 -11.48 -11.32
N ASN A 772 82.97 -12.32 -10.36
CA ASN A 772 83.85 -12.91 -9.35
C ASN A 772 84.89 -13.85 -9.97
N ALA A 773 84.51 -14.69 -10.93
CA ALA A 773 85.47 -15.54 -11.67
C ALA A 773 86.50 -14.70 -12.46
N LYS A 774 86.08 -13.55 -13.02
CA LYS A 774 86.96 -12.61 -13.75
C LYS A 774 87.86 -11.78 -12.84
N LEU A 775 87.49 -11.60 -11.57
CA LEU A 775 88.34 -11.05 -10.50
C LEU A 775 89.36 -12.08 -10.01
N ILE A 776 88.96 -13.33 -9.77
CA ILE A 776 89.88 -14.41 -9.37
C ILE A 776 90.90 -14.72 -10.48
N GLY A 777 90.45 -14.78 -11.73
CA GLY A 777 91.34 -14.98 -12.89
C GLY A 777 92.36 -13.86 -13.12
N LYS A 778 92.14 -12.67 -12.56
CA LYS A 778 93.11 -11.55 -12.62
C LYS A 778 94.23 -11.67 -11.58
N ASN A 779 94.03 -12.43 -10.50
CA ASN A 779 95.03 -12.56 -9.43
C ASN A 779 96.14 -13.59 -9.73
N ASN A 780 95.99 -14.41 -10.78
CA ASN A 780 96.98 -15.43 -11.17
C ASN A 780 97.83 -15.04 -12.41
N LEU A 781 97.78 -13.78 -12.86
CA LEU A 781 98.53 -13.32 -14.05
C LEU A 781 99.56 -12.20 -13.78
N THR A 782 100.12 -12.17 -12.57
CA THR A 782 101.33 -11.38 -12.24
C THR A 782 102.56 -12.27 -12.15
N ASN A 783 103.01 -12.79 -13.30
CA ASN A 783 104.40 -13.17 -13.57
C ASN A 783 104.61 -13.39 -15.08
N LEU A 784 105.84 -13.15 -15.56
CA LEU A 784 106.32 -13.23 -16.96
C LEU A 784 106.00 -12.06 -17.92
N THR A 785 106.76 -10.98 -17.70
CA THR A 785 107.66 -10.28 -18.65
C THR A 785 107.35 -10.09 -20.15
N THR A 786 107.77 -8.90 -20.63
CA THR A 786 108.19 -8.50 -21.99
C THR A 786 107.15 -8.28 -23.10
N MET A 787 107.08 -7.00 -23.53
CA MET A 787 106.43 -6.50 -24.75
C MET A 787 107.46 -6.47 -25.92
N PRO A 788 107.05 -6.43 -27.22
CA PRO A 788 106.72 -5.13 -27.83
C PRO A 788 105.55 -5.06 -28.84
N SER A 789 104.85 -3.92 -28.77
CA SER A 789 104.04 -3.17 -29.77
C SER A 789 103.91 -3.68 -31.23
N PRO A 790 102.71 -3.43 -31.82
CA PRO A 790 102.57 -2.90 -33.18
C PRO A 790 102.01 -1.47 -33.20
N LYS A 791 102.33 -0.71 -34.26
CA LYS A 791 101.78 0.63 -34.55
C LYS A 791 100.45 0.55 -35.30
N SER A 792 99.66 1.62 -35.20
CA SER A 792 98.41 1.80 -35.96
C SER A 792 98.63 1.99 -37.46
N GLN A 793 97.67 1.52 -38.27
CA GLN A 793 97.35 2.19 -39.53
C GLN A 793 95.86 2.02 -39.89
N HIS A 794 95.25 3.12 -40.35
CA HIS A 794 93.96 3.13 -41.04
C HIS A 794 94.07 2.41 -42.40
N VAL A 795 92.95 1.91 -42.93
CA VAL A 795 92.33 2.36 -44.20
C VAL A 795 91.05 1.56 -44.50
N THR A 796 90.08 2.22 -45.13
CA THR A 796 88.74 1.73 -45.50
C THR A 796 88.74 1.02 -46.87
N ILE A 797 87.60 0.43 -47.25
CA ILE A 797 87.24 -0.14 -48.58
C ILE A 797 87.72 -1.61 -48.70
N LYS A 798 86.87 -2.59 -49.01
CA LYS A 798 85.76 -2.58 -49.97
C LYS A 798 84.54 -3.40 -49.53
#